data_AF-A0A9J6CHJ3-F1
#
_entry.id   AF-A0A9J6CHJ3-F1
#
_cell.length_a   1.000
_cell.length_b   1.000
_cell.length_c   1.000
_cell.angle_alpha   90.00
_cell.angle_beta   90.00
_cell.angle_gamma   90.00
#
_symmetry.space_group_name_H-M   'P 1'
#
loop_
_entity.id
_entity.type
_entity.pdbx_description
1 polymer ?
#
loop_
_entity_poly.entity_id
_entity_poly.type
_entity_poly.pdbx_seq_one_letter_code
_entity_poly.pdbx_strand_id
1 'polypeptide(L)'
;MTSFKKSVIIGIVFFGIILLTALTVFYISLGECEVGFFACDNGTICLPQKLVCDFKPDCKDKTDEVPRLCGNLYGSNVVTSNDLKIGINRYVYLKKIYNFTDKSYMDTCAYKIKKIPKNCKCLRVQLISCKNISTIPKFPSHIEMIDLSDNHIALDSYNRFGIYRNLSYLDLRNNKIHHLPSQVFYKANNLAKLFLQNNRITDLPSGFSKHLIALRWLFLNNNHLGDFALRKFKHLQNLQMLNLSINCITLSKNMTFPKLPHLYELFLDGNKIKVLRDNHFKNLINLNLISLRNNQITFINSSVFNSLQFLIEIRLSGNPLINIEQNTFKHLQKLNALYLDYTNVLIDDALLSTINVSFLSLKGIAKEKIEFNAIERVQKLEHIVYKKFSYCSRTSKIKKCYPKTDGISSTSDLLDNVALRYAVWFMACISCIGNISVLWNRFHDENKSVSLVLRNLAISDIMMGFYLIGIGFTDARFRNVYHKNSGTWLQSIECIALGILAVTSSEVSILILTFMSIERFLLISDPFGHHKMDTKIIITSLIVIWMLGTMIAIIPAIMFQSTKFYGVYSSGTCFPLFIEEIYSTAWIYSIVFLGINLILLILIATLYTILLFSIYRTRRATSLNYFDCEVAIRFFFIVLTDISCWAPIILMKLFVLYDIEISGDVYSYLCIFVLPLNATTNPILYTYSTPKYRDKIFSIFKKQRKIDVNSNQIITADDSQTKVSLLLSNSKNSSKWKLFKK
;
A
#
# COMPACT_ATOMS: atom_id res chain seq x y z
N MET A 1 5.29 -44.20 25.02
CA MET A 1 4.14 -43.28 25.21
C MET A 1 4.56 -41.86 25.64
N THR A 2 5.54 -41.67 26.53
CA THR A 2 5.99 -40.34 27.01
C THR A 2 6.85 -39.55 26.02
N SER A 3 7.63 -40.21 25.14
CA SER A 3 8.45 -39.53 24.12
C SER A 3 7.62 -38.93 22.98
N PHE A 4 6.58 -39.64 22.54
CA PHE A 4 5.70 -39.24 21.42
C PHE A 4 4.87 -38.00 21.74
N LYS A 5 4.29 -37.92 22.94
CA LYS A 5 3.57 -36.73 23.39
C LYS A 5 4.48 -35.49 23.40
N LYS A 6 5.75 -35.63 23.80
CA LYS A 6 6.71 -34.52 23.83
C LYS A 6 7.05 -34.01 22.44
N SER A 7 7.29 -34.88 21.46
CA SER A 7 7.60 -34.49 20.08
C SER A 7 6.42 -33.77 19.42
N VAL A 8 5.18 -34.23 19.65
CA VAL A 8 3.96 -33.58 19.14
C VAL A 8 3.75 -32.21 19.79
N ILE A 9 3.95 -32.08 21.10
CA ILE A 9 3.82 -30.79 21.80
C ILE A 9 4.83 -29.77 21.26
N ILE A 10 6.09 -30.18 21.05
CA ILE A 10 7.13 -29.29 20.50
C ILE A 10 6.76 -28.82 19.09
N GLY A 11 6.29 -29.74 18.23
CA GLY A 11 5.85 -29.40 16.86
C GLY A 11 4.67 -28.42 16.86
N ILE A 12 3.66 -28.63 17.71
CA ILE A 12 2.50 -27.74 17.83
C ILE A 12 2.90 -26.36 18.37
N VAL A 13 3.78 -26.30 19.38
CA VAL A 13 4.25 -25.03 19.94
C VAL A 13 5.05 -24.24 18.91
N PHE A 14 5.96 -24.88 18.18
CA PHE A 14 6.72 -24.21 17.11
C PHE A 14 5.82 -23.72 15.99
N PHE A 15 4.89 -24.56 15.53
CA PHE A 15 3.92 -24.16 14.51
C PHE A 15 3.05 -22.99 14.99
N GLY A 16 2.61 -23.01 16.25
CA GLY A 16 1.86 -21.92 16.86
C GLY A 16 2.63 -20.61 16.90
N ILE A 17 3.94 -20.66 17.21
CA ILE A 17 4.81 -19.48 17.18
C ILE A 17 4.94 -18.94 15.75
N ILE A 18 5.19 -19.81 14.77
CA ILE A 18 5.33 -19.42 13.36
C ILE A 18 4.03 -18.77 12.85
N LEU A 19 2.89 -19.41 13.10
CA LEU A 19 1.57 -18.91 12.70
C LEU A 19 1.25 -17.58 13.40
N LEU A 20 1.53 -17.46 14.69
CA LEU A 20 1.33 -16.22 15.44
C LEU A 20 2.21 -15.10 14.87
N THR A 21 3.49 -15.38 14.59
CA THR A 21 4.40 -14.39 13.98
C THR A 21 3.94 -13.97 12.59
N ALA A 22 3.51 -14.90 11.73
CA ALA A 22 2.97 -14.62 10.41
C ALA A 22 1.67 -13.81 10.48
N LEU A 23 0.78 -14.11 11.43
CA LEU A 23 -0.46 -13.35 11.67
C LEU A 23 -0.19 -11.95 12.21
N THR A 24 0.76 -11.79 13.14
CA THR A 24 1.18 -10.46 13.59
C THR A 24 1.83 -9.65 12.48
N VAL A 25 2.64 -10.28 11.61
CA VAL A 25 3.22 -9.60 10.43
C VAL A 25 2.12 -9.19 9.46
N PHE A 26 1.17 -10.07 9.16
CA PHE A 26 0.00 -9.72 8.33
C PHE A 26 -0.82 -8.58 8.94
N TYR A 27 -1.07 -8.62 10.25
CA TYR A 27 -1.83 -7.59 10.97
C TYR A 27 -1.10 -6.24 11.00
N ILE A 28 0.20 -6.23 11.27
CA ILE A 28 1.04 -5.01 11.23
C ILE A 28 1.13 -4.45 9.80
N SER A 29 0.93 -5.30 8.79
CA SER A 29 1.13 -4.94 7.39
C SER A 29 -0.14 -4.65 6.59
N LEU A 30 -1.32 -4.83 7.18
CA LEU A 30 -2.53 -4.14 6.75
C LEU A 30 -2.27 -2.66 7.05
N GLY A 31 -1.96 -1.89 6.01
CA GLY A 31 -1.71 -0.45 6.13
C GLY A 31 -2.78 0.22 6.99
N GLU A 32 -2.41 1.30 7.68
CA GLU A 32 -3.17 1.79 8.82
C GLU A 32 -4.64 2.13 8.48
N CYS A 33 -4.97 2.45 7.23
CA CYS A 33 -6.32 2.79 6.80
C CYS A 33 -6.84 1.96 5.60
N GLU A 34 -8.11 1.55 5.67
CA GLU A 34 -8.83 0.90 4.56
C GLU A 34 -8.99 1.82 3.33
N VAL A 35 -9.19 1.21 2.15
CA VAL A 35 -9.48 1.94 0.91
C VAL A 35 -10.73 2.83 1.10
N GLY A 36 -10.56 4.14 0.95
CA GLY A 36 -11.61 5.15 1.20
C GLY A 36 -11.46 5.92 2.53
N PHE A 37 -10.37 5.68 3.27
CA PHE A 37 -10.00 6.40 4.48
C PHE A 37 -8.65 7.12 4.32
N PHE A 38 -8.47 8.21 5.07
CA PHE A 38 -7.32 9.10 5.10
C PHE A 38 -6.58 8.98 6.44
N ALA A 39 -5.27 8.78 6.40
CA ALA A 39 -4.44 8.71 7.60
C ALA A 39 -3.97 10.10 8.04
N CYS A 40 -4.13 10.44 9.33
CA CYS A 40 -3.50 11.62 9.93
C CYS A 40 -1.97 11.44 10.02
N ASP A 41 -1.17 12.51 10.13
CA ASP A 41 0.29 12.33 10.34
C ASP A 41 0.52 11.62 11.69
N ASN A 42 1.42 10.64 11.71
CA ASN A 42 1.59 9.55 12.70
C ASN A 42 0.65 8.34 12.57
N GLY A 43 -0.21 8.24 11.55
CA GLY A 43 -0.76 6.95 11.11
C GLY A 43 -1.84 6.29 11.99
N THR A 44 -1.92 6.68 13.25
CA THR A 44 -2.78 6.05 14.27
C THR A 44 -4.28 6.36 14.15
N ILE A 45 -4.68 7.32 13.32
CA ILE A 45 -6.08 7.76 13.17
C ILE A 45 -6.46 7.77 11.69
N CYS A 46 -7.49 6.99 11.35
CA CYS A 46 -8.06 6.89 10.01
C CYS A 46 -9.41 7.60 9.92
N LEU A 47 -9.51 8.56 9.03
CA LEU A 47 -10.72 9.34 8.79
C LEU A 47 -11.39 8.91 7.48
N PRO A 48 -12.71 8.66 7.48
CA PRO A 48 -13.46 8.53 6.23
C PRO A 48 -13.19 9.74 5.33
N GLN A 49 -13.01 9.54 4.02
CA GLN A 49 -12.66 10.62 3.09
C GLN A 49 -13.66 11.79 3.05
N LYS A 50 -14.91 11.57 3.50
CA LYS A 50 -15.94 12.61 3.71
C LYS A 50 -15.66 13.60 4.84
N LEU A 51 -14.75 13.26 5.75
CA LEU A 51 -14.33 14.07 6.90
C LEU A 51 -13.01 14.83 6.65
N VAL A 52 -12.42 14.65 5.46
CA VAL A 52 -11.21 15.38 5.07
C VAL A 52 -11.63 16.72 4.48
N CYS A 53 -11.10 17.83 5.01
CA CYS A 53 -11.42 19.20 4.59
C CYS A 53 -12.89 19.61 4.85
N ASP A 54 -13.46 19.18 5.97
CA ASP A 54 -14.83 19.47 6.38
C ASP A 54 -14.93 20.69 7.32
N PHE A 55 -13.81 21.38 7.54
CA PHE A 55 -13.64 22.54 8.42
C PHE A 55 -13.72 22.22 9.92
N LYS A 56 -13.57 20.95 10.28
CA LYS A 56 -13.47 20.47 11.66
C LYS A 56 -12.17 19.65 11.79
N PRO A 57 -11.24 20.02 12.67
CA PRO A 57 -10.04 19.23 12.88
C PRO A 57 -10.42 17.92 13.56
N ASP A 58 -10.57 16.88 12.75
CA ASP A 58 -10.83 15.51 13.16
C ASP A 58 -9.50 14.75 13.35
N CYS A 59 -8.41 15.21 12.72
CA CYS A 59 -7.05 14.84 13.11
C CYS A 59 -6.53 15.71 14.27
N LYS A 60 -5.83 15.10 15.25
CA LYS A 60 -5.25 15.81 16.42
C LYS A 60 -4.22 16.88 16.03
N ASP A 61 -3.52 16.67 14.93
CA ASP A 61 -2.50 17.52 14.31
C ASP A 61 -3.06 18.44 13.21
N LYS A 62 -4.36 18.32 12.90
CA LYS A 62 -5.09 19.09 11.87
C LYS A 62 -4.64 18.81 10.43
N THR A 63 -4.05 17.66 10.17
CA THR A 63 -3.53 17.30 8.83
C THR A 63 -4.62 17.10 7.79
N ASP A 64 -5.80 16.65 8.22
CA ASP A 64 -7.05 16.59 7.48
C ASP A 64 -7.51 17.95 6.92
N GLU A 65 -7.10 19.04 7.58
CA GLU A 65 -7.47 20.41 7.23
C GLU A 65 -6.30 21.19 6.62
N VAL A 66 -5.19 20.53 6.27
CA VAL A 66 -4.02 21.20 5.66
C VAL A 66 -4.39 21.73 4.27
N PRO A 67 -4.33 23.06 4.04
CA PRO A 67 -4.81 23.68 2.80
C PRO A 67 -4.17 23.11 1.52
N ARG A 68 -2.89 22.69 1.62
CA ARG A 68 -2.15 22.10 0.49
C ARG A 68 -2.61 20.67 0.16
N LEU A 69 -3.10 19.89 1.12
CA LEU A 69 -3.72 18.59 0.91
C LEU A 69 -5.17 18.75 0.42
N CYS A 70 -5.90 19.70 1.02
CA CYS A 70 -7.27 20.05 0.62
C CYS A 70 -7.39 20.63 -0.78
N GLY A 71 -6.35 21.28 -1.29
CA GLY A 71 -6.30 21.80 -2.66
C GLY A 71 -6.37 20.71 -3.75
N ASN A 72 -6.09 19.45 -3.40
CA ASN A 72 -6.31 18.31 -4.30
C ASN A 72 -7.80 17.91 -4.38
N LEU A 73 -8.61 18.18 -3.35
CA LEU A 73 -10.07 17.95 -3.34
C LEU A 73 -10.88 19.16 -3.84
N TYR A 74 -10.43 20.40 -3.63
CA TYR A 74 -11.24 21.61 -3.88
C TYR A 74 -10.63 22.71 -4.77
N GLY A 75 -9.50 22.48 -5.44
CA GLY A 75 -8.90 23.49 -6.32
C GLY A 75 -7.79 24.31 -5.67
N SER A 76 -7.18 25.21 -6.45
CA SER A 76 -5.89 25.83 -6.13
C SER A 76 -5.96 26.72 -4.87
N ASN A 77 -4.84 26.84 -4.15
CA ASN A 77 -4.68 27.65 -2.92
C ASN A 77 -4.98 29.16 -3.09
N VAL A 78 -5.23 29.64 -4.32
CA VAL A 78 -5.29 31.06 -4.65
C VAL A 78 -6.68 31.65 -4.43
N VAL A 79 -7.76 30.93 -4.72
CA VAL A 79 -9.14 31.43 -4.51
C VAL A 79 -9.64 31.13 -3.09
N THR A 80 -9.26 29.98 -2.53
CA THR A 80 -9.62 29.60 -1.16
C THR A 80 -9.02 30.52 -0.11
N SER A 81 -7.80 31.05 -0.29
CA SER A 81 -7.11 31.87 0.72
C SER A 81 -7.70 33.28 0.91
N ASN A 82 -8.23 33.93 -0.13
CA ASN A 82 -8.83 35.27 -0.01
C ASN A 82 -10.24 35.23 0.59
N ASP A 83 -11.08 34.27 0.21
CA ASP A 83 -12.40 34.09 0.83
C ASP A 83 -12.30 33.43 2.23
N LEU A 84 -11.28 32.59 2.52
CA LEU A 84 -10.96 32.18 3.91
C LEU A 84 -10.59 33.39 4.76
N LYS A 85 -9.76 34.32 4.25
CA LYS A 85 -9.42 35.54 4.99
C LYS A 85 -10.66 36.39 5.29
N ILE A 86 -11.59 36.53 4.34
CA ILE A 86 -12.84 37.28 4.54
C ILE A 86 -13.80 36.54 5.51
N GLY A 87 -13.91 35.21 5.40
CA GLY A 87 -14.75 34.38 6.27
C GLY A 87 -14.21 34.29 7.71
N ILE A 88 -12.90 34.13 7.88
CA ILE A 88 -12.20 34.14 9.17
C ILE A 88 -12.27 35.54 9.78
N ASN A 89 -12.05 36.62 9.01
CA ASN A 89 -12.18 37.98 9.54
C ASN A 89 -13.61 38.30 9.97
N ARG A 90 -14.64 37.84 9.24
CA ARG A 90 -16.05 37.99 9.64
C ARG A 90 -16.38 37.18 10.89
N TYR A 91 -15.85 35.96 11.02
CA TYR A 91 -15.98 35.13 12.22
C TYR A 91 -15.27 35.75 13.45
N VAL A 92 -14.04 36.23 13.28
CA VAL A 92 -13.26 36.91 14.33
C VAL A 92 -13.92 38.23 14.74
N TYR A 93 -14.46 38.99 13.79
CA TYR A 93 -15.21 40.23 14.04
C TYR A 93 -16.50 39.95 14.83
N LEU A 94 -17.25 38.90 14.48
CA LEU A 94 -18.45 38.49 15.22
C LEU A 94 -18.11 37.93 16.61
N LYS A 95 -16.99 37.23 16.76
CA LYS A 95 -16.48 36.73 18.07
C LYS A 95 -16.11 37.88 19.01
N LYS A 96 -15.58 38.99 18.46
CA LYS A 96 -15.14 40.17 19.22
C LYS A 96 -16.30 41.05 19.70
N ILE A 97 -17.43 41.05 19.00
CA ILE A 97 -18.60 41.86 19.37
C ILE A 97 -19.48 41.16 20.42
N TYR A 98 -19.54 39.83 20.43
CA TYR A 98 -20.58 39.11 21.19
C TYR A 98 -20.07 38.16 22.30
N ASN A 99 -18.77 38.12 22.60
CA ASN A 99 -18.17 37.46 23.78
C ASN A 99 -18.80 36.09 24.16
N PHE A 100 -18.60 35.06 23.33
CA PHE A 100 -19.33 33.79 23.46
C PHE A 100 -18.56 32.67 24.16
N THR A 101 -19.10 32.21 25.29
CA THR A 101 -18.96 30.85 25.84
C THR A 101 -20.19 30.01 25.46
N ASP A 102 -19.93 28.78 25.03
CA ASP A 102 -20.78 27.59 24.81
C ASP A 102 -22.34 27.63 24.78
N LYS A 103 -22.88 26.77 23.91
CA LYS A 103 -24.29 26.28 23.77
C LYS A 103 -25.43 27.22 23.33
N SER A 104 -25.33 28.54 23.33
CA SER A 104 -26.47 29.43 22.92
C SER A 104 -26.61 29.70 21.41
N TYR A 105 -25.72 29.19 20.55
CA TYR A 105 -25.68 29.57 19.12
C TYR A 105 -26.79 28.94 18.26
N MET A 106 -27.38 27.82 18.71
CA MET A 106 -28.48 27.15 17.98
C MET A 106 -29.81 27.93 18.01
N ASP A 107 -29.98 28.88 18.92
CA ASP A 107 -31.24 29.63 19.09
C ASP A 107 -31.29 30.99 18.36
N THR A 108 -30.16 31.51 17.87
CA THR A 108 -30.13 32.83 17.20
C THR A 108 -30.89 32.85 15.87
N CYS A 109 -30.99 31.71 15.19
CA CYS A 109 -31.77 31.61 13.96
C CYS A 109 -33.27 31.57 14.22
N ALA A 110 -33.72 30.89 15.28
CA ALA A 110 -35.12 30.83 15.69
C ALA A 110 -35.65 32.22 16.12
N TYR A 111 -34.81 33.06 16.72
CA TYR A 111 -35.18 34.41 17.13
C TYR A 111 -35.40 35.38 15.95
N LYS A 112 -34.60 35.28 14.87
CA LYS A 112 -34.76 36.11 13.66
C LYS A 112 -35.78 35.54 12.66
N ILE A 113 -35.97 34.23 12.63
CA ILE A 113 -36.83 33.54 11.66
C ILE A 113 -38.02 32.91 12.41
N LYS A 114 -39.10 33.68 12.57
CA LYS A 114 -40.30 33.28 13.35
C LYS A 114 -41.08 32.08 12.78
N LYS A 115 -40.81 31.63 11.55
CA LYS A 115 -41.49 30.49 10.89
C LYS A 115 -40.48 29.63 10.14
N ILE A 116 -40.10 28.49 10.72
CA ILE A 116 -39.27 27.46 10.10
C ILE A 116 -40.19 26.29 9.66
N PRO A 117 -40.07 25.76 8.42
CA PRO A 117 -40.88 24.62 7.98
C PRO A 117 -40.58 23.33 8.78
N LYS A 118 -41.58 22.45 8.92
CA LYS A 118 -41.51 21.24 9.79
C LYS A 118 -40.35 20.28 9.48
N ASN A 119 -39.89 20.22 8.21
CA ASN A 119 -38.79 19.33 7.78
C ASN A 119 -37.45 20.06 7.60
N CYS A 120 -37.35 21.28 8.14
CA CYS A 120 -36.18 22.12 8.03
C CYS A 120 -35.62 22.44 9.41
N LYS A 121 -34.29 22.41 9.52
CA LYS A 121 -33.55 22.80 10.70
C LYS A 121 -32.71 24.02 10.37
N CYS A 122 -32.56 24.92 11.33
CA CYS A 122 -31.58 25.99 11.18
C CYS A 122 -30.25 25.57 11.81
N LEU A 123 -29.18 25.59 11.02
CA LEU A 123 -27.87 25.10 11.45
C LEU A 123 -26.92 26.22 11.87
N ARG A 124 -27.15 27.48 11.42
CA ARG A 124 -26.36 28.70 11.71
C ARG A 124 -27.25 29.96 11.60
N VAL A 125 -26.73 31.14 11.98
CA VAL A 125 -27.44 32.44 12.07
C VAL A 125 -28.49 32.71 10.97
N GLN A 126 -28.26 32.30 9.71
CA GLN A 126 -29.20 32.42 8.58
C GLN A 126 -29.14 31.25 7.55
N LEU A 127 -28.75 30.04 7.99
CA LEU A 127 -28.72 28.85 7.13
C LEU A 127 -29.85 27.87 7.49
N ILE A 128 -30.82 27.74 6.58
CA ILE A 128 -31.88 26.73 6.70
C ILE A 128 -31.50 25.52 5.87
N SER A 129 -31.42 24.35 6.52
CA SER A 129 -31.21 23.06 5.88
C SER A 129 -32.47 22.21 5.99
N CYS A 130 -32.97 21.72 4.86
CA CYS A 130 -34.15 20.85 4.81
C CYS A 130 -33.75 19.47 4.33
N LYS A 131 -34.28 18.42 4.96
CA LYS A 131 -33.99 17.03 4.62
C LYS A 131 -35.29 16.23 4.45
N ASN A 132 -35.22 15.20 3.61
CA ASN A 132 -36.33 14.32 3.24
C ASN A 132 -37.55 15.07 2.64
N ILE A 133 -37.31 15.99 1.71
CA ILE A 133 -38.35 16.75 1.00
C ILE A 133 -38.37 16.46 -0.51
N SER A 134 -39.57 16.49 -1.09
CA SER A 134 -39.79 16.42 -2.56
C SER A 134 -40.26 17.75 -3.14
N THR A 135 -40.89 18.60 -2.32
CA THR A 135 -41.36 19.94 -2.70
C THR A 135 -40.72 20.99 -1.80
N ILE A 136 -40.39 22.14 -2.39
CA ILE A 136 -39.69 23.22 -1.70
C ILE A 136 -40.70 24.01 -0.83
N PRO A 137 -40.51 24.09 0.50
CA PRO A 137 -41.38 24.91 1.34
C PRO A 137 -41.14 26.41 1.13
N LYS A 138 -42.12 27.24 1.49
CA LYS A 138 -41.94 28.70 1.47
C LYS A 138 -41.00 29.14 2.60
N PHE A 139 -39.95 29.87 2.25
CA PHE A 139 -39.00 30.44 3.20
C PHE A 139 -39.32 31.92 3.51
N PRO A 140 -38.76 32.49 4.59
CA PRO A 140 -38.85 33.93 4.86
C PRO A 140 -38.09 34.75 3.81
N SER A 141 -38.55 35.97 3.54
CA SER A 141 -37.99 36.86 2.51
C SER A 141 -36.53 37.30 2.73
N HIS A 142 -36.05 37.31 3.98
CA HIS A 142 -34.72 37.78 4.37
C HIS A 142 -33.67 36.67 4.48
N ILE A 143 -33.95 35.48 3.94
CA ILE A 143 -33.04 34.33 4.03
C ILE A 143 -31.76 34.56 3.21
N GLU A 144 -30.60 34.23 3.79
CA GLU A 144 -29.30 34.41 3.14
C GLU A 144 -28.73 33.10 2.59
N MET A 145 -28.99 31.98 3.26
CA MET A 145 -28.43 30.68 2.88
C MET A 145 -29.49 29.59 2.97
N ILE A 146 -29.64 28.83 1.89
CA ILE A 146 -30.57 27.71 1.79
C ILE A 146 -29.77 26.46 1.40
N ASP A 147 -29.93 25.42 2.21
CA ASP A 147 -29.43 24.07 1.92
C ASP A 147 -30.61 23.11 1.69
N LEU A 148 -30.73 22.65 0.45
CA LEU A 148 -31.70 21.64 0.03
C LEU A 148 -31.00 20.38 -0.50
N SER A 149 -29.74 20.17 -0.13
CA SER A 149 -28.95 19.01 -0.54
C SER A 149 -29.57 17.67 -0.08
N ASP A 150 -29.31 16.61 -0.84
CA ASP A 150 -29.66 15.22 -0.49
C ASP A 150 -31.18 15.02 -0.32
N ASN A 151 -31.94 15.44 -1.30
CA ASN A 151 -33.39 15.34 -1.31
C ASN A 151 -33.89 14.73 -2.63
N HIS A 152 -35.20 14.73 -2.86
CA HIS A 152 -35.82 14.23 -4.09
C HIS A 152 -36.63 15.35 -4.77
N ILE A 153 -36.03 16.54 -4.85
CA ILE A 153 -36.71 17.74 -5.33
C ILE A 153 -36.82 17.75 -6.85
N ALA A 154 -38.04 17.88 -7.35
CA ALA A 154 -38.31 18.26 -8.73
C ALA A 154 -38.59 19.76 -8.81
N LEU A 155 -37.85 20.46 -9.68
CA LEU A 155 -38.04 21.90 -9.89
C LEU A 155 -39.11 22.15 -10.96
N ASP A 156 -40.06 23.04 -10.66
CA ASP A 156 -41.14 23.48 -11.54
C ASP A 156 -41.12 25.02 -11.76
N SER A 157 -42.09 25.52 -12.53
CA SER A 157 -42.21 26.95 -12.86
C SER A 157 -42.63 27.85 -11.67
N TYR A 158 -43.10 27.25 -10.57
CA TYR A 158 -43.48 27.96 -9.34
C TYR A 158 -42.29 28.14 -8.39
N ASN A 159 -41.24 27.32 -8.51
CA ASN A 159 -40.02 27.49 -7.74
C ASN A 159 -39.22 28.69 -8.25
N ARG A 160 -39.24 29.81 -7.51
CA ARG A 160 -38.53 31.06 -7.87
C ARG A 160 -37.64 31.54 -6.74
N PHE A 161 -36.34 31.29 -6.83
CA PHE A 161 -35.39 31.66 -5.77
C PHE A 161 -35.08 33.16 -5.71
N GLY A 162 -35.30 33.92 -6.79
CA GLY A 162 -35.10 35.37 -6.78
C GLY A 162 -36.14 36.16 -5.99
N ILE A 163 -37.17 35.51 -5.43
CA ILE A 163 -38.06 36.14 -4.44
C ILE A 163 -37.27 36.46 -3.15
N TYR A 164 -36.24 35.67 -2.84
CA TYR A 164 -35.40 35.83 -1.66
C TYR A 164 -34.25 36.81 -1.96
N ARG A 165 -34.51 38.10 -1.75
CA ARG A 165 -33.59 39.18 -2.17
C ARG A 165 -32.19 39.09 -1.53
N ASN A 166 -32.06 38.51 -0.35
CA ASN A 166 -30.77 38.40 0.35
C ASN A 166 -30.06 37.05 0.13
N LEU A 167 -30.66 36.16 -0.67
CA LEU A 167 -30.12 34.82 -0.88
C LEU A 167 -28.77 34.90 -1.60
N SER A 168 -27.73 34.45 -0.90
CA SER A 168 -26.34 34.47 -1.35
C SER A 168 -25.77 33.06 -1.54
N TYR A 169 -26.34 32.05 -0.88
CA TYR A 169 -25.93 30.66 -0.96
C TYR A 169 -27.15 29.77 -1.21
N LEU A 170 -27.07 28.93 -2.24
CA LEU A 170 -28.10 27.94 -2.55
C LEU A 170 -27.47 26.59 -2.88
N ASP A 171 -27.85 25.57 -2.11
CA ASP A 171 -27.43 24.20 -2.33
C ASP A 171 -28.58 23.31 -2.79
N LEU A 172 -28.43 22.72 -3.97
CA LEU A 172 -29.38 21.82 -4.61
C LEU A 172 -28.70 20.51 -5.04
N ARG A 173 -27.54 20.17 -4.48
CA ARG A 173 -26.82 18.94 -4.83
C ARG A 173 -27.63 17.69 -4.50
N ASN A 174 -27.37 16.58 -5.21
CA ASN A 174 -27.98 15.27 -4.92
C ASN A 174 -29.53 15.28 -4.90
N ASN A 175 -30.19 15.94 -5.87
CA ASN A 175 -31.66 16.04 -5.94
C ASN A 175 -32.30 15.33 -7.13
N LYS A 176 -31.50 14.67 -7.99
CA LYS A 176 -31.96 14.03 -9.25
C LYS A 176 -32.62 15.01 -10.24
N ILE A 177 -32.30 16.30 -10.16
CA ILE A 177 -32.88 17.34 -11.03
C ILE A 177 -32.47 17.09 -12.48
N HIS A 178 -33.45 16.95 -13.38
CA HIS A 178 -33.20 16.72 -14.82
C HIS A 178 -33.25 18.01 -15.65
N HIS A 179 -34.16 18.92 -15.31
CA HIS A 179 -34.36 20.19 -16.01
C HIS A 179 -34.40 21.36 -15.02
N LEU A 180 -33.81 22.49 -15.43
CA LEU A 180 -33.89 23.76 -14.71
C LEU A 180 -34.91 24.68 -15.41
N PRO A 181 -36.06 24.98 -14.78
CA PRO A 181 -37.06 25.89 -15.35
C PRO A 181 -36.48 27.28 -15.62
N SER A 182 -36.94 27.95 -16.68
CA SER A 182 -36.37 29.24 -17.12
C SER A 182 -36.45 30.36 -16.08
N GLN A 183 -37.45 30.32 -15.20
CA GLN A 183 -37.71 31.34 -14.19
C GLN A 183 -37.11 31.02 -12.81
N VAL A 184 -36.44 29.87 -12.65
CA VAL A 184 -36.02 29.38 -11.33
C VAL A 184 -35.03 30.33 -10.63
N PHE A 185 -34.16 30.99 -11.40
CA PHE A 185 -33.18 31.98 -10.93
C PHE A 185 -33.52 33.42 -11.35
N TYR A 186 -34.73 33.68 -11.82
CA TYR A 186 -35.14 35.03 -12.25
C TYR A 186 -35.02 36.02 -11.08
N LYS A 187 -34.30 37.14 -11.29
CA LYS A 187 -33.95 38.17 -10.28
C LYS A 187 -33.12 37.69 -9.06
N ALA A 188 -32.44 36.53 -9.13
CA ALA A 188 -31.55 36.05 -8.07
C ALA A 188 -30.18 36.79 -8.05
N ASN A 189 -30.22 38.13 -8.06
CA ASN A 189 -29.06 38.98 -8.35
C ASN A 189 -27.95 38.91 -7.28
N ASN A 190 -28.30 38.58 -6.04
CA ASN A 190 -27.38 38.51 -4.90
C ASN A 190 -26.80 37.10 -4.68
N LEU A 191 -27.21 36.11 -5.47
CA LEU A 191 -26.74 34.74 -5.33
C LEU A 191 -25.26 34.66 -5.70
N ALA A 192 -24.43 34.32 -4.72
CA ALA A 192 -22.97 34.27 -4.86
C ALA A 192 -22.45 32.84 -5.05
N LYS A 193 -23.09 31.84 -4.43
CA LYS A 193 -22.69 30.42 -4.50
C LYS A 193 -23.87 29.55 -4.87
N LEU A 194 -23.73 28.78 -5.95
CA LEU A 194 -24.76 27.87 -6.45
C LEU A 194 -24.18 26.46 -6.64
N PHE A 195 -24.76 25.51 -5.92
CA PHE A 195 -24.38 24.10 -5.95
C PHE A 195 -25.48 23.28 -6.62
N LEU A 196 -25.17 22.71 -7.78
CA LEU A 196 -26.08 21.90 -8.61
C LEU A 196 -25.46 20.54 -8.96
N GLN A 197 -24.38 20.15 -8.28
CA GLN A 197 -23.66 18.91 -8.56
C GLN A 197 -24.46 17.65 -8.23
N ASN A 198 -24.08 16.53 -8.85
CA ASN A 198 -24.71 15.22 -8.66
C ASN A 198 -26.24 15.26 -8.92
N ASN A 199 -26.61 15.86 -10.05
CA ASN A 199 -27.98 15.86 -10.56
C ASN A 199 -27.98 15.18 -11.93
N ARG A 200 -29.04 15.36 -12.72
CA ARG A 200 -29.20 14.77 -14.06
C ARG A 200 -29.40 15.85 -15.12
N ILE A 201 -28.82 17.03 -14.90
CA ILE A 201 -29.06 18.21 -15.73
C ILE A 201 -28.41 18.00 -17.10
N THR A 202 -29.22 18.08 -18.16
CA THR A 202 -28.78 17.93 -19.55
C THR A 202 -28.49 19.26 -20.24
N ASP A 203 -29.19 20.33 -19.85
CA ASP A 203 -29.01 21.67 -20.39
C ASP A 203 -29.37 22.78 -19.37
N LEU A 204 -28.87 23.99 -19.60
CA LEU A 204 -29.18 25.18 -18.81
C LEU A 204 -30.21 26.06 -19.55
N PRO A 205 -31.15 26.73 -18.86
CA PRO A 205 -32.19 27.52 -19.52
C PRO A 205 -31.64 28.73 -20.28
N SER A 206 -32.38 29.17 -21.30
CA SER A 206 -32.07 30.38 -22.05
C SER A 206 -32.12 31.60 -21.12
N GLY A 207 -30.96 32.23 -20.89
CA GLY A 207 -30.84 33.34 -19.94
C GLY A 207 -30.46 32.95 -18.51
N PHE A 208 -30.04 31.71 -18.26
CA PHE A 208 -29.54 31.23 -16.96
C PHE A 208 -28.64 32.25 -16.23
N SER A 209 -27.65 32.83 -16.93
CA SER A 209 -26.71 33.79 -16.34
C SER A 209 -27.21 35.23 -16.20
N LYS A 210 -28.31 35.62 -16.88
CA LYS A 210 -28.74 37.04 -16.96
C LYS A 210 -29.05 37.65 -15.60
N HIS A 211 -29.55 36.84 -14.67
CA HIS A 211 -30.00 37.28 -13.35
C HIS A 211 -29.08 36.82 -12.22
N LEU A 212 -27.94 36.22 -12.54
CA LEU A 212 -26.95 35.69 -11.58
C LEU A 212 -25.69 36.56 -11.56
N ILE A 213 -25.88 37.88 -11.44
CA ILE A 213 -24.81 38.88 -11.62
C ILE A 213 -23.74 38.85 -10.52
N ALA A 214 -24.10 38.48 -9.29
CA ALA A 214 -23.16 38.37 -8.16
C ALA A 214 -22.52 36.97 -8.03
N LEU A 215 -22.83 36.04 -8.95
CA LEU A 215 -22.41 34.65 -8.82
C LEU A 215 -20.89 34.54 -8.94
N ARG A 216 -20.26 33.98 -7.91
CA ARG A 216 -18.83 33.72 -7.82
C ARG A 216 -18.51 32.25 -8.03
N TRP A 217 -19.28 31.35 -7.42
CA TRP A 217 -19.02 29.92 -7.48
C TRP A 217 -20.19 29.18 -8.11
N LEU A 218 -19.91 28.39 -9.14
CA LEU A 218 -20.89 27.56 -9.81
C LEU A 218 -20.38 26.12 -9.92
N PHE A 219 -21.06 25.21 -9.24
CA PHE A 219 -20.78 23.77 -9.29
C PHE A 219 -21.88 23.05 -10.07
N LEU A 220 -21.48 22.47 -11.20
CA LEU A 220 -22.33 21.69 -12.10
C LEU A 220 -21.74 20.28 -12.35
N ASN A 221 -20.79 19.85 -11.52
CA ASN A 221 -20.12 18.58 -11.71
C ASN A 221 -21.05 17.37 -11.49
N ASN A 222 -20.72 16.25 -12.14
CA ASN A 222 -21.53 15.03 -12.10
C ASN A 222 -22.99 15.28 -12.53
N ASN A 223 -23.14 15.74 -13.77
CA ASN A 223 -24.41 15.95 -14.47
C ASN A 223 -24.30 15.35 -15.89
N HIS A 224 -25.23 15.68 -16.79
CA HIS A 224 -25.25 15.18 -18.17
C HIS A 224 -25.13 16.31 -19.20
N LEU A 225 -24.36 17.35 -18.88
CA LEU A 225 -24.12 18.48 -19.78
C LEU A 225 -23.20 18.03 -20.94
N GLY A 226 -23.79 17.78 -22.11
CA GLY A 226 -23.07 17.43 -23.34
C GLY A 226 -23.10 18.56 -24.36
N ASP A 227 -24.23 18.70 -25.06
CA ASP A 227 -24.42 19.64 -26.18
C ASP A 227 -24.98 21.00 -25.75
N PHE A 228 -24.52 21.53 -24.61
CA PHE A 228 -24.98 22.84 -24.13
C PHE A 228 -24.14 23.99 -24.69
N ALA A 229 -24.77 25.16 -24.86
CA ALA A 229 -24.08 26.32 -25.41
C ALA A 229 -23.32 27.11 -24.31
N LEU A 230 -21.98 27.13 -24.37
CA LEU A 230 -21.13 27.89 -23.42
C LEU A 230 -21.48 29.38 -23.31
N ARG A 231 -22.06 29.97 -24.35
CA ARG A 231 -22.60 31.35 -24.33
C ARG A 231 -23.63 31.60 -23.23
N LYS A 232 -24.23 30.54 -22.66
CA LYS A 232 -25.14 30.63 -21.51
C LYS A 232 -24.46 31.14 -20.24
N PHE A 233 -23.13 31.16 -20.17
CA PHE A 233 -22.37 31.78 -19.07
C PHE A 233 -22.00 33.25 -19.30
N LYS A 234 -22.36 33.85 -20.45
CA LYS A 234 -21.89 35.18 -20.89
C LYS A 234 -22.06 36.28 -19.84
N HIS A 235 -23.11 36.26 -19.02
CA HIS A 235 -23.38 37.32 -18.05
C HIS A 235 -22.77 37.10 -16.66
N LEU A 236 -22.05 35.99 -16.42
CA LEU A 236 -21.43 35.68 -15.13
C LEU A 236 -20.10 36.41 -14.93
N GLN A 237 -20.13 37.75 -14.95
CA GLN A 237 -18.93 38.60 -14.96
C GLN A 237 -18.10 38.56 -13.67
N ASN A 238 -18.70 38.13 -12.55
CA ASN A 238 -18.06 37.98 -11.25
C ASN A 238 -17.69 36.53 -10.90
N LEU A 239 -17.87 35.59 -11.85
CA LEU A 239 -17.59 34.18 -11.61
C LEU A 239 -16.10 33.96 -11.40
N GLN A 240 -15.75 33.33 -10.29
CA GLN A 240 -14.39 33.03 -9.86
C GLN A 240 -14.04 31.56 -10.05
N MET A 241 -15.00 30.67 -9.82
CA MET A 241 -14.81 29.22 -9.91
C MET A 241 -15.97 28.58 -10.67
N LEU A 242 -15.61 27.79 -11.68
CA LEU A 242 -16.55 27.02 -12.48
C LEU A 242 -16.15 25.55 -12.50
N ASN A 243 -17.02 24.69 -11.96
CA ASN A 243 -16.80 23.25 -11.99
C ASN A 243 -17.82 22.55 -12.90
N LEU A 244 -17.31 21.98 -14.00
CA LEU A 244 -18.05 21.23 -15.02
C LEU A 244 -17.55 19.78 -15.11
N SER A 245 -16.83 19.29 -14.12
CA SER A 245 -16.25 17.94 -14.13
C SER A 245 -17.31 16.85 -14.15
N ILE A 246 -16.99 15.66 -14.67
CA ILE A 246 -17.87 14.48 -14.74
C ILE A 246 -19.18 14.87 -15.46
N ASN A 247 -19.05 15.25 -16.72
CA ASN A 247 -20.16 15.55 -17.62
C ASN A 247 -19.85 14.87 -18.98
N CYS A 248 -20.58 15.24 -20.04
CA CYS A 248 -20.43 14.65 -21.37
C CYS A 248 -19.82 15.64 -22.40
N ILE A 249 -19.04 16.63 -21.96
CA ILE A 249 -18.61 17.75 -22.80
C ILE A 249 -17.58 17.32 -23.85
N THR A 250 -17.84 17.68 -25.12
CA THR A 250 -16.98 17.42 -26.30
C THR A 250 -16.67 18.76 -27.00
N LEU A 251 -15.75 19.58 -26.45
CA LEU A 251 -15.46 20.93 -26.96
C LEU A 251 -15.26 20.97 -28.49
N SER A 252 -16.26 21.45 -29.22
CA SER A 252 -16.25 21.48 -30.69
C SER A 252 -15.42 22.65 -31.24
N LYS A 253 -15.13 22.68 -32.55
CA LYS A 253 -14.30 23.73 -33.17
C LYS A 253 -14.86 25.14 -32.97
N ASN A 254 -16.18 25.29 -32.95
CA ASN A 254 -16.85 26.59 -32.87
C ASN A 254 -17.25 26.98 -31.43
N MET A 255 -16.93 26.14 -30.44
CA MET A 255 -17.17 26.46 -29.04
C MET A 255 -16.07 27.38 -28.51
N THR A 256 -16.45 28.40 -27.77
CA THR A 256 -15.53 29.33 -27.12
C THR A 256 -16.14 29.75 -25.80
N PHE A 257 -15.36 29.68 -24.72
CA PHE A 257 -15.81 30.23 -23.45
C PHE A 257 -16.04 31.74 -23.58
N PRO A 258 -17.14 32.28 -23.03
CA PRO A 258 -17.36 33.72 -23.07
C PRO A 258 -16.30 34.45 -22.23
N LYS A 259 -16.20 35.77 -22.40
CA LYS A 259 -15.33 36.59 -21.56
C LYS A 259 -15.82 36.58 -20.11
N LEU A 260 -15.05 35.94 -19.26
CA LEU A 260 -15.28 35.81 -17.81
C LEU A 260 -14.06 36.41 -17.09
N PRO A 261 -14.05 37.73 -16.86
CA PRO A 261 -12.84 38.45 -16.46
C PRO A 261 -12.35 38.09 -15.05
N HIS A 262 -13.21 37.56 -14.18
CA HIS A 262 -12.83 37.17 -12.82
C HIS A 262 -12.69 35.65 -12.64
N LEU A 263 -12.73 34.86 -13.72
CA LEU A 263 -12.63 33.41 -13.60
C LEU A 263 -11.18 33.01 -13.36
N TYR A 264 -10.93 32.44 -12.19
CA TYR A 264 -9.60 31.99 -11.76
C TYR A 264 -9.45 30.48 -11.82
N GLU A 265 -10.53 29.71 -11.64
CA GLU A 265 -10.47 28.25 -11.60
C GLU A 265 -11.54 27.60 -12.48
N LEU A 266 -11.08 26.70 -13.35
CA LEU A 266 -11.92 25.95 -14.27
C LEU A 266 -11.63 24.45 -14.16
N PHE A 267 -12.67 23.68 -13.83
CA PHE A 267 -12.60 22.22 -13.77
C PHE A 267 -13.45 21.60 -14.88
N LEU A 268 -12.81 20.76 -15.69
CA LEU A 268 -13.38 20.01 -16.81
C LEU A 268 -12.98 18.53 -16.72
N ASP A 269 -12.67 18.04 -15.52
CA ASP A 269 -12.20 16.66 -15.33
C ASP A 269 -13.28 15.64 -15.75
N GLY A 270 -12.92 14.45 -16.21
CA GLY A 270 -13.89 13.37 -16.45
C GLY A 270 -14.93 13.69 -17.53
N ASN A 271 -14.55 14.45 -18.57
CA ASN A 271 -15.40 14.76 -19.72
C ASN A 271 -14.96 13.96 -20.96
N LYS A 272 -15.53 14.26 -22.13
CA LYS A 272 -15.24 13.59 -23.41
C LYS A 272 -14.42 14.46 -24.36
N ILE A 273 -13.55 15.32 -23.81
CA ILE A 273 -12.76 16.27 -24.62
C ILE A 273 -11.63 15.50 -25.32
N LYS A 274 -11.58 15.59 -26.66
CA LYS A 274 -10.57 14.91 -27.49
C LYS A 274 -9.48 15.84 -28.04
N VAL A 275 -9.88 17.05 -28.42
CA VAL A 275 -9.00 18.02 -29.10
C VAL A 275 -9.20 19.38 -28.47
N LEU A 276 -8.09 20.00 -28.05
CA LEU A 276 -8.07 21.39 -27.60
C LEU A 276 -7.63 22.30 -28.74
N ARG A 277 -8.25 23.47 -28.84
CA ARG A 277 -7.91 24.51 -29.82
C ARG A 277 -7.65 25.85 -29.15
N ASP A 278 -6.90 26.70 -29.83
CA ASP A 278 -6.53 28.06 -29.41
C ASP A 278 -7.73 28.92 -29.00
N ASN A 279 -8.86 28.76 -29.68
CA ASN A 279 -10.07 29.54 -29.42
C ASN A 279 -10.83 29.09 -28.16
N HIS A 280 -10.64 27.86 -27.67
CA HIS A 280 -11.44 27.32 -26.56
C HIS A 280 -11.32 28.18 -25.30
N PHE A 281 -10.11 28.52 -24.89
CA PHE A 281 -9.84 29.26 -23.64
C PHE A 281 -9.41 30.72 -23.85
N LYS A 282 -9.42 31.21 -25.09
CA LYS A 282 -8.89 32.54 -25.49
C LYS A 282 -9.37 33.72 -24.63
N ASN A 283 -10.60 33.65 -24.13
CA ASN A 283 -11.23 34.74 -23.37
C ASN A 283 -11.03 34.66 -21.84
N LEU A 284 -10.39 33.61 -21.32
CA LEU A 284 -10.23 33.34 -19.89
C LEU A 284 -8.89 33.87 -19.37
N ILE A 285 -8.59 35.14 -19.64
CA ILE A 285 -7.24 35.72 -19.47
C ILE A 285 -6.68 35.69 -18.04
N ASN A 286 -7.54 35.63 -17.02
CA ASN A 286 -7.15 35.65 -15.60
C ASN A 286 -7.19 34.26 -14.95
N LEU A 287 -7.24 33.19 -15.74
CA LEU A 287 -7.31 31.83 -15.22
C LEU A 287 -5.98 31.45 -14.53
N ASN A 288 -6.08 30.98 -13.29
CA ASN A 288 -4.96 30.53 -12.46
C ASN A 288 -4.83 28.99 -12.48
N LEU A 289 -5.95 28.26 -12.49
CA LEU A 289 -5.96 26.80 -12.56
C LEU A 289 -6.89 26.31 -13.66
N ILE A 290 -6.40 25.37 -14.45
CA ILE A 290 -7.21 24.56 -15.36
C ILE A 290 -7.00 23.08 -15.09
N SER A 291 -8.11 22.37 -14.86
CA SER A 291 -8.11 20.92 -14.66
C SER A 291 -8.86 20.23 -15.79
N LEU A 292 -8.17 19.34 -16.49
CA LEU A 292 -8.62 18.58 -17.66
C LEU A 292 -8.38 17.08 -17.47
N ARG A 293 -8.29 16.61 -16.23
CA ARG A 293 -7.94 15.21 -15.91
C ARG A 293 -8.98 14.24 -16.47
N ASN A 294 -8.59 13.01 -16.74
CA ASN A 294 -9.49 11.94 -17.17
C ASN A 294 -10.39 12.34 -18.36
N ASN A 295 -9.81 12.99 -19.37
CA ASN A 295 -10.44 13.25 -20.66
C ASN A 295 -9.83 12.33 -21.73
N GLN A 296 -10.11 12.59 -23.00
CA GLN A 296 -9.65 11.79 -24.14
C GLN A 296 -8.66 12.56 -25.01
N ILE A 297 -7.90 13.48 -24.40
CA ILE A 297 -6.98 14.37 -25.11
C ILE A 297 -5.74 13.59 -25.55
N THR A 298 -5.44 13.59 -26.84
CA THR A 298 -4.29 12.86 -27.41
C THR A 298 -3.11 13.77 -27.76
N PHE A 299 -3.36 15.03 -28.05
CA PHE A 299 -2.37 16.01 -28.50
C PHE A 299 -2.68 17.41 -27.98
N ILE A 300 -1.64 18.17 -27.62
CA ILE A 300 -1.74 19.59 -27.26
C ILE A 300 -0.83 20.40 -28.17
N ASN A 301 -1.43 21.34 -28.90
CA ASN A 301 -0.74 22.27 -29.77
C ASN A 301 -0.20 23.47 -28.98
N SER A 302 0.87 24.08 -29.50
CA SER A 302 1.57 25.22 -28.88
C SER A 302 0.66 26.44 -28.60
N SER A 303 -0.42 26.60 -29.36
CA SER A 303 -1.32 27.76 -29.28
C SER A 303 -2.43 27.68 -28.21
N VAL A 304 -2.71 26.50 -27.65
CA VAL A 304 -3.90 26.25 -26.81
C VAL A 304 -3.92 27.13 -25.55
N PHE A 305 -2.77 27.37 -24.94
CA PHE A 305 -2.66 28.11 -23.67
C PHE A 305 -2.06 29.52 -23.83
N ASN A 306 -1.80 30.00 -25.05
CA ASN A 306 -1.08 31.26 -25.30
C ASN A 306 -1.70 32.50 -24.64
N SER A 307 -3.02 32.51 -24.46
CA SER A 307 -3.76 33.62 -23.87
C SER A 307 -3.80 33.60 -22.33
N LEU A 308 -3.39 32.51 -21.69
CA LEU A 308 -3.56 32.26 -20.25
C LEU A 308 -2.32 32.67 -19.44
N GLN A 309 -1.89 33.93 -19.55
CA GLN A 309 -0.62 34.40 -18.96
C GLN A 309 -0.55 34.29 -17.43
N PHE A 310 -1.69 34.21 -16.75
CA PHE A 310 -1.80 34.11 -15.30
C PHE A 310 -1.90 32.68 -14.78
N LEU A 311 -1.82 31.67 -15.66
CA LEU A 311 -1.98 30.27 -15.30
C LEU A 311 -0.82 29.81 -14.40
N ILE A 312 -1.17 29.28 -13.24
CA ILE A 312 -0.27 28.78 -12.19
C ILE A 312 -0.22 27.25 -12.24
N GLU A 313 -1.35 26.61 -12.53
CA GLU A 313 -1.49 25.16 -12.41
C GLU A 313 -2.26 24.55 -13.58
N ILE A 314 -1.69 23.50 -14.17
CA ILE A 314 -2.30 22.72 -15.24
C ILE A 314 -2.38 21.25 -14.81
N ARG A 315 -3.58 20.68 -14.84
CA ARG A 315 -3.79 19.25 -14.58
C ARG A 315 -4.27 18.52 -15.83
N LEU A 316 -3.46 17.60 -16.35
CA LEU A 316 -3.75 16.80 -17.54
C LEU A 316 -3.74 15.29 -17.27
N SER A 317 -3.63 14.89 -16.00
CA SER A 317 -3.53 13.49 -15.59
C SER A 317 -4.65 12.60 -16.16
N GLY A 318 -4.33 11.35 -16.52
CA GLY A 318 -5.30 10.36 -17.00
C GLY A 318 -5.85 10.62 -18.40
N ASN A 319 -5.15 11.41 -19.22
CA ASN A 319 -5.45 11.55 -20.64
C ASN A 319 -4.54 10.63 -21.47
N PRO A 320 -5.02 10.08 -22.61
CA PRO A 320 -4.19 9.31 -23.56
C PRO A 320 -3.27 10.22 -24.38
N LEU A 321 -2.59 11.16 -23.71
CA LEU A 321 -1.75 12.18 -24.31
C LEU A 321 -0.47 11.53 -24.84
N ILE A 322 -0.17 11.72 -26.12
CA ILE A 322 0.98 11.13 -26.81
C ILE A 322 2.09 12.17 -26.98
N ASN A 323 1.72 13.40 -27.32
CA ASN A 323 2.67 14.47 -27.56
C ASN A 323 2.14 15.84 -27.13
N ILE A 324 3.05 16.69 -26.64
CA ILE A 324 2.82 18.10 -26.34
C ILE A 324 3.82 18.86 -27.22
N GLU A 325 3.33 19.75 -28.06
CA GLU A 325 4.18 20.52 -28.97
C GLU A 325 5.16 21.42 -28.20
N GLN A 326 6.36 21.62 -28.76
CA GLN A 326 7.35 22.53 -28.20
C GLN A 326 6.75 23.94 -28.04
N ASN A 327 7.18 24.67 -27.00
CA ASN A 327 6.72 26.03 -26.67
C ASN A 327 5.27 26.14 -26.17
N THR A 328 4.53 25.05 -26.00
CA THR A 328 3.16 25.07 -25.43
C THR A 328 3.06 25.86 -24.12
N PHE A 329 4.12 25.84 -23.30
CA PHE A 329 4.15 26.52 -22.01
C PHE A 329 4.98 27.82 -22.00
N LYS A 330 5.58 28.22 -23.13
CA LYS A 330 6.54 29.34 -23.21
C LYS A 330 5.97 30.67 -22.74
N HIS A 331 4.69 30.92 -22.99
CA HIS A 331 4.01 32.17 -22.66
C HIS A 331 3.42 32.20 -21.23
N LEU A 332 3.52 31.09 -20.49
CA LEU A 332 2.91 30.93 -19.16
C LEU A 332 3.90 31.32 -18.05
N GLN A 333 4.13 32.63 -17.89
CA GLN A 333 5.14 33.16 -16.97
C GLN A 333 4.90 32.80 -15.49
N LYS A 334 3.63 32.57 -15.11
CA LYS A 334 3.25 32.24 -13.73
C LYS A 334 3.13 30.74 -13.46
N LEU A 335 3.35 29.89 -14.46
CA LEU A 335 3.16 28.45 -14.31
C LEU A 335 4.12 27.91 -13.24
N ASN A 336 3.57 27.17 -12.31
CA ASN A 336 4.30 26.65 -11.16
C ASN A 336 4.11 25.15 -10.96
N ALA A 337 2.95 24.60 -11.33
CA ALA A 337 2.63 23.20 -11.16
C ALA A 337 2.04 22.58 -12.45
N LEU A 338 2.60 21.43 -12.84
CA LEU A 338 2.16 20.67 -14.01
C LEU A 338 1.96 19.19 -13.63
N TYR A 339 0.77 18.66 -13.92
CA TYR A 339 0.44 17.25 -13.65
C TYR A 339 0.18 16.53 -14.97
N LEU A 340 0.99 15.51 -15.24
CA LEU A 340 0.95 14.65 -16.43
C LEU A 340 0.78 13.17 -16.05
N ASP A 341 0.22 12.89 -14.88
CA ASP A 341 0.14 11.52 -14.37
C ASP A 341 -0.66 10.60 -15.29
N TYR A 342 -0.27 9.33 -15.42
CA TYR A 342 -0.94 8.32 -16.22
C TYR A 342 -1.20 8.78 -17.66
N THR A 343 -0.25 9.50 -18.24
CA THR A 343 -0.21 9.86 -19.67
C THR A 343 0.83 9.02 -20.41
N ASN A 344 0.82 9.04 -21.74
CA ASN A 344 1.78 8.33 -22.59
C ASN A 344 2.71 9.31 -23.33
N VAL A 345 2.90 10.50 -22.77
CA VAL A 345 3.65 11.59 -23.40
C VAL A 345 5.15 11.32 -23.30
N LEU A 346 5.89 11.66 -24.35
CA LEU A 346 7.35 11.67 -24.30
C LEU A 346 7.82 12.94 -23.57
N ILE A 347 8.55 12.75 -22.47
CA ILE A 347 9.17 13.83 -21.68
C ILE A 347 10.63 13.96 -22.14
N ASP A 348 10.84 14.79 -23.16
CA ASP A 348 12.14 15.06 -23.78
C ASP A 348 12.68 16.46 -23.44
N ASP A 349 13.91 16.73 -23.84
CA ASP A 349 14.54 18.06 -23.68
C ASP A 349 13.79 19.17 -24.42
N ALA A 350 13.18 18.87 -25.57
CA ALA A 350 12.42 19.86 -26.34
C ALA A 350 11.22 20.39 -25.55
N LEU A 351 10.48 19.51 -24.86
CA LEU A 351 9.39 19.88 -23.98
C LEU A 351 9.92 20.62 -22.73
N LEU A 352 10.91 20.04 -22.04
CA LEU A 352 11.41 20.51 -20.74
C LEU A 352 12.15 21.84 -20.81
N SER A 353 12.85 22.13 -21.91
CA SER A 353 13.57 23.40 -22.11
C SER A 353 12.68 24.64 -22.05
N THR A 354 11.37 24.48 -22.30
CA THR A 354 10.39 25.57 -22.27
C THR A 354 9.58 25.63 -20.97
N ILE A 355 9.82 24.71 -20.05
CA ILE A 355 9.05 24.55 -18.79
C ILE A 355 9.77 25.28 -17.65
N ASN A 356 9.03 26.13 -16.94
CA ASN A 356 9.53 26.88 -15.78
C ASN A 356 8.69 26.64 -14.51
N VAL A 357 8.52 25.36 -14.13
CA VAL A 357 7.68 24.93 -12.99
C VAL A 357 8.50 24.53 -11.78
N SER A 358 7.93 24.67 -10.57
CA SER A 358 8.53 24.14 -9.34
C SER A 358 8.02 22.74 -8.96
N PHE A 359 6.84 22.36 -9.49
CA PHE A 359 6.21 21.08 -9.23
C PHE A 359 5.86 20.36 -10.54
N LEU A 360 6.35 19.14 -10.70
CA LEU A 360 6.06 18.28 -11.85
C LEU A 360 5.60 16.89 -11.36
N SER A 361 4.43 16.45 -11.81
CA SER A 361 3.92 15.12 -11.49
C SER A 361 3.88 14.23 -12.74
N LEU A 362 4.62 13.13 -12.70
CA LEU A 362 4.80 12.13 -13.74
C LEU A 362 4.41 10.72 -13.23
N LYS A 363 3.49 10.64 -12.26
CA LYS A 363 3.07 9.36 -11.68
C LYS A 363 2.51 8.47 -12.80
N GLY A 364 2.87 7.20 -12.84
CA GLY A 364 2.34 6.27 -13.86
C GLY A 364 3.01 6.34 -15.24
N ILE A 365 3.89 7.30 -15.52
CA ILE A 365 4.68 7.32 -16.76
C ILE A 365 5.86 6.32 -16.65
N ALA A 366 6.13 5.57 -17.72
CA ALA A 366 7.20 4.58 -17.77
C ALA A 366 8.58 5.22 -18.01
N LYS A 367 9.66 4.56 -17.54
CA LYS A 367 11.04 5.08 -17.62
C LYS A 367 11.50 5.38 -19.05
N GLU A 368 11.02 4.62 -20.04
CA GLU A 368 11.41 4.73 -21.46
C GLU A 368 10.89 6.03 -22.09
N LYS A 369 9.89 6.65 -21.48
CA LYS A 369 9.28 7.90 -21.94
C LYS A 369 9.88 9.13 -21.26
N ILE A 370 10.87 8.96 -20.37
CA ILE A 370 11.41 10.04 -19.54
C ILE A 370 12.91 10.21 -19.79
N GLU A 371 13.29 11.38 -20.29
CA GLU A 371 14.69 11.78 -20.41
C GLU A 371 15.18 12.43 -19.10
N PHE A 372 15.71 11.61 -18.18
CA PHE A 372 16.15 12.06 -16.84
C PHE A 372 17.18 13.20 -16.87
N ASN A 373 18.08 13.21 -17.85
CA ASN A 373 19.11 14.25 -18.01
C ASN A 373 18.52 15.62 -18.33
N ALA A 374 17.41 15.65 -19.08
CA ALA A 374 16.70 16.89 -19.38
C ALA A 374 16.00 17.44 -18.13
N ILE A 375 15.46 16.56 -17.26
CA ILE A 375 14.80 16.98 -16.02
C ILE A 375 15.80 17.68 -15.07
N GLU A 376 17.03 17.17 -14.96
CA GLU A 376 18.07 17.80 -14.13
C GLU A 376 18.49 19.20 -14.60
N ARG A 377 18.23 19.57 -15.86
CA ARG A 377 18.52 20.90 -16.40
C ARG A 377 17.47 21.94 -16.06
N VAL A 378 16.30 21.52 -15.54
CA VAL A 378 15.21 22.43 -15.17
C VAL A 378 15.53 23.12 -13.83
N GLN A 379 15.98 24.38 -13.90
CA GLN A 379 16.52 25.11 -12.74
C GLN A 379 15.53 25.37 -11.60
N LYS A 380 14.24 25.58 -11.90
CA LYS A 380 13.22 25.95 -10.91
C LYS A 380 12.53 24.75 -10.25
N LEU A 381 12.81 23.53 -10.72
CA LEU A 381 12.11 22.33 -10.29
C LEU A 381 12.55 21.92 -8.88
N GLU A 382 11.65 22.04 -7.90
CA GLU A 382 11.92 21.66 -6.51
C GLU A 382 11.27 20.34 -6.12
N HIS A 383 10.13 20.02 -6.74
CA HIS A 383 9.27 18.91 -6.41
C HIS A 383 8.97 18.07 -7.65
N ILE A 384 9.23 16.76 -7.57
CA ILE A 384 8.85 15.81 -8.61
C ILE A 384 8.18 14.57 -8.05
N VAL A 385 7.21 14.04 -8.78
CA VAL A 385 6.53 12.78 -8.45
C VAL A 385 6.69 11.83 -9.63
N TYR A 386 7.20 10.62 -9.38
CA TYR A 386 7.40 9.58 -10.38
C TYR A 386 6.49 8.37 -10.15
N LYS A 387 6.50 7.44 -11.12
CA LYS A 387 5.88 6.12 -10.96
C LYS A 387 6.55 5.28 -9.87
N LYS A 388 7.89 5.29 -9.80
CA LYS A 388 8.67 4.42 -8.90
C LYS A 388 9.69 5.20 -8.10
N PHE A 389 9.99 4.70 -6.90
CA PHE A 389 11.05 5.24 -6.03
C PHE A 389 12.41 5.23 -6.74
N SER A 390 12.73 4.18 -7.49
CA SER A 390 13.99 4.05 -8.22
C SER A 390 14.24 5.16 -9.25
N TYR A 391 13.20 5.85 -9.74
CA TYR A 391 13.34 6.95 -10.69
C TYR A 391 13.94 8.18 -10.02
N CYS A 392 13.69 8.37 -8.73
CA CYS A 392 14.29 9.44 -7.95
C CYS A 392 15.82 9.35 -7.92
N SER A 393 16.41 8.14 -7.96
CA SER A 393 17.87 7.95 -7.98
C SER A 393 18.56 8.66 -9.15
N ARG A 394 17.85 8.84 -10.28
CA ARG A 394 18.35 9.47 -11.51
C ARG A 394 18.16 10.99 -11.55
N THR A 395 17.58 11.59 -10.52
CA THR A 395 17.34 13.03 -10.41
C THR A 395 17.81 13.58 -9.08
N SER A 396 19.12 13.47 -8.87
CA SER A 396 19.76 13.75 -7.58
C SER A 396 19.75 15.22 -7.16
N LYS A 397 19.59 16.14 -8.12
CA LYS A 397 19.57 17.60 -7.87
C LYS A 397 18.23 18.13 -7.34
N ILE A 398 17.16 17.35 -7.48
CA ILE A 398 15.81 17.81 -7.11
C ILE A 398 15.62 17.64 -5.60
N LYS A 399 15.22 18.72 -4.91
CA LYS A 399 15.10 18.76 -3.45
C LYS A 399 14.11 17.73 -2.89
N LYS A 400 12.98 17.52 -3.56
CA LYS A 400 11.88 16.68 -3.06
C LYS A 400 11.36 15.77 -4.18
N CYS A 401 11.67 14.47 -4.07
CA CYS A 401 11.20 13.45 -4.99
C CYS A 401 10.27 12.44 -4.30
N TYR A 402 9.23 11.98 -5.00
CA TYR A 402 8.25 11.01 -4.53
C TYR A 402 8.03 9.89 -5.57
N PRO A 403 7.66 8.66 -5.17
CA PRO A 403 7.53 8.19 -3.77
C PRO A 403 8.88 8.12 -3.07
N LYS A 404 8.89 8.19 -1.73
CA LYS A 404 10.12 8.21 -0.91
C LYS A 404 10.64 6.82 -0.56
N THR A 405 9.82 5.80 -0.74
CA THR A 405 10.11 4.40 -0.42
C THR A 405 9.36 3.47 -1.37
N ASP A 406 9.88 2.27 -1.56
CA ASP A 406 9.22 1.12 -2.19
C ASP A 406 8.69 0.10 -1.14
N GLY A 407 8.64 0.49 0.14
CA GLY A 407 8.28 -0.36 1.29
C GLY A 407 9.44 -1.16 1.90
N ILE A 408 10.58 -1.25 1.20
CA ILE A 408 11.81 -1.87 1.71
C ILE A 408 12.85 -0.78 1.97
N SER A 409 13.12 -0.01 0.93
CA SER A 409 14.19 0.97 0.83
C SER A 409 13.61 2.36 0.92
N SER A 410 14.36 3.29 1.50
CA SER A 410 14.06 4.72 1.49
C SER A 410 15.14 5.49 0.75
N THR A 411 14.96 6.81 0.63
CA THR A 411 16.00 7.68 0.08
C THR A 411 17.34 7.56 0.82
N SER A 412 17.31 7.25 2.11
CA SER A 412 18.51 7.14 2.94
C SER A 412 19.05 5.72 3.00
N ASP A 413 18.19 4.71 3.13
CA ASP A 413 18.60 3.38 3.55
C ASP A 413 18.04 2.26 2.66
N LEU A 414 18.77 1.14 2.57
CA LEU A 414 18.29 -0.06 1.86
C LEU A 414 17.15 -0.73 2.61
N LEU A 415 17.25 -0.85 3.93
CA LEU A 415 16.18 -1.31 4.81
C LEU A 415 15.74 -0.13 5.68
N ASP A 416 14.63 0.52 5.35
CA ASP A 416 14.17 1.69 6.11
C ASP A 416 13.70 1.30 7.52
N ASN A 417 13.05 0.13 7.64
CA ASN A 417 12.50 -0.34 8.90
C ASN A 417 13.60 -0.93 9.81
N VAL A 418 13.74 -0.36 11.00
CA VAL A 418 14.69 -0.81 12.04
C VAL A 418 14.46 -2.26 12.45
N ALA A 419 13.21 -2.74 12.51
CA ALA A 419 12.90 -4.13 12.85
C ALA A 419 13.43 -5.09 11.78
N LEU A 420 13.31 -4.75 10.49
CA LEU A 420 13.86 -5.54 9.39
C LEU A 420 15.39 -5.64 9.47
N ARG A 421 16.07 -4.56 9.87
CA ARG A 421 17.54 -4.58 10.04
C ARG A 421 17.98 -5.61 11.08
N TYR A 422 17.32 -5.65 12.24
CA TYR A 422 17.62 -6.65 13.27
C TYR A 422 17.22 -8.06 12.82
N ALA A 423 16.08 -8.20 12.14
CA ALA A 423 15.59 -9.47 11.64
C ALA A 423 16.57 -10.12 10.64
N VAL A 424 17.14 -9.34 9.70
CA VAL A 424 18.11 -9.86 8.71
C VAL A 424 19.29 -10.55 9.40
N TRP A 425 19.92 -9.88 10.36
CA TRP A 425 21.08 -10.43 11.07
C TRP A 425 20.71 -11.63 11.95
N PHE A 426 19.58 -11.54 12.65
CA PHE A 426 19.09 -12.62 13.50
C PHE A 426 18.83 -13.91 12.70
N MET A 427 18.09 -13.79 11.59
CA MET A 427 17.76 -14.91 10.71
C MET A 427 19.00 -15.50 10.04
N ALA A 428 19.92 -14.65 9.59
CA ALA A 428 21.21 -15.06 9.04
C ALA A 428 22.02 -15.92 10.02
N CYS A 429 22.19 -15.43 11.26
CA CYS A 429 22.97 -16.13 12.29
C CYS A 429 22.36 -17.48 12.64
N ILE A 430 21.04 -17.55 12.85
CA ILE A 430 20.37 -18.80 13.20
C ILE A 430 20.46 -19.80 12.05
N SER A 431 20.23 -19.36 10.81
CA SER A 431 20.31 -20.25 9.65
C SER A 431 21.72 -20.84 9.50
N CYS A 432 22.76 -20.01 9.57
CA CYS A 432 24.14 -20.47 9.44
C CYS A 432 24.54 -21.40 10.60
N ILE A 433 24.36 -20.97 11.86
CA ILE A 433 24.77 -21.75 13.04
C ILE A 433 23.99 -23.07 13.11
N GLY A 434 22.67 -23.00 12.91
CA GLY A 434 21.79 -24.15 12.92
C GLY A 434 22.22 -25.20 11.90
N ASN A 435 22.42 -24.81 10.65
CA ASN A 435 22.77 -25.75 9.59
C ASN A 435 24.24 -26.22 9.65
N ILE A 436 25.19 -25.38 10.05
CA ILE A 436 26.59 -25.82 10.31
C ILE A 436 26.62 -26.89 11.40
N SER A 437 25.83 -26.71 12.46
CA SER A 437 25.74 -27.69 13.53
C SER A 437 25.15 -29.03 13.07
N VAL A 438 24.23 -29.03 12.09
CA VAL A 438 23.74 -30.26 11.45
C VAL A 438 24.86 -30.97 10.70
N LEU A 439 25.66 -30.24 9.91
CA LEU A 439 26.78 -30.80 9.15
C LEU A 439 27.81 -31.46 10.07
N TRP A 440 28.18 -30.79 11.17
CA TRP A 440 29.13 -31.30 12.15
C TRP A 440 28.62 -32.58 12.83
N ASN A 441 27.38 -32.54 13.31
CA ASN A 441 26.80 -33.64 14.07
C ASN A 441 26.58 -34.90 13.22
N ARG A 442 26.19 -34.74 11.95
CA ARG A 442 25.82 -35.86 11.08
C ARG A 442 26.99 -36.47 10.30
N PHE A 443 28.20 -35.93 10.45
CA PHE A 443 29.40 -36.44 9.77
C PHE A 443 29.73 -37.90 10.16
N HIS A 444 29.38 -38.31 11.38
CA HIS A 444 29.70 -39.64 11.94
C HIS A 444 28.45 -40.51 12.17
N ASP A 445 27.33 -40.25 11.49
CA ASP A 445 26.11 -41.06 11.65
C ASP A 445 26.19 -42.41 10.92
N GLU A 446 25.60 -43.45 11.53
CA GLU A 446 25.60 -44.84 11.03
C GLU A 446 24.81 -45.00 9.71
N ASN A 447 23.72 -44.24 9.54
CA ASN A 447 22.89 -44.25 8.34
C ASN A 447 23.45 -43.25 7.30
N LYS A 448 24.41 -43.71 6.50
CA LYS A 448 25.10 -42.89 5.48
C LYS A 448 24.15 -42.24 4.47
N SER A 449 23.12 -42.94 4.00
CA SER A 449 22.16 -42.42 3.00
C SER A 449 21.31 -41.25 3.51
N VAL A 450 20.65 -41.41 4.65
CA VAL A 450 19.82 -40.36 5.27
C VAL A 450 20.67 -39.18 5.72
N SER A 451 21.87 -39.43 6.24
CA SER A 451 22.82 -38.38 6.60
C SER A 451 23.23 -37.56 5.37
N LEU A 452 23.46 -38.20 4.22
CA LEU A 452 23.85 -37.52 2.98
C LEU A 452 22.78 -36.53 2.50
N VAL A 453 21.51 -36.92 2.49
CA VAL A 453 20.40 -36.05 2.06
C VAL A 453 20.24 -34.85 2.99
N LEU A 454 20.23 -35.08 4.31
CA LEU A 454 20.10 -34.01 5.30
C LEU A 454 21.29 -33.04 5.32
N ARG A 455 22.49 -33.52 4.99
CA ARG A 455 23.66 -32.65 4.81
C ARG A 455 23.52 -31.76 3.59
N ASN A 456 23.00 -32.28 2.48
CA ASN A 456 22.74 -31.47 1.29
C ASN A 456 21.65 -30.42 1.53
N LEU A 457 20.59 -30.78 2.26
CA LEU A 457 19.56 -29.82 2.70
C LEU A 457 20.19 -28.69 3.54
N ALA A 458 21.05 -29.04 4.51
CA ALA A 458 21.75 -28.06 5.33
C ALA A 458 22.70 -27.16 4.51
N ILE A 459 23.37 -27.68 3.48
CA ILE A 459 24.20 -26.88 2.56
C ILE A 459 23.32 -25.88 1.79
N SER A 460 22.19 -26.32 1.27
CA SER A 460 21.22 -25.46 0.59
C SER A 460 20.74 -24.34 1.51
N ASP A 461 20.36 -24.66 2.76
CA ASP A 461 19.84 -23.67 3.72
C ASP A 461 20.92 -22.67 4.22
N ILE A 462 22.18 -23.09 4.30
CA ILE A 462 23.31 -22.19 4.59
C ILE A 462 23.44 -21.11 3.52
N MET A 463 23.15 -21.44 2.25
CA MET A 463 23.15 -20.43 1.18
C MET A 463 22.13 -19.32 1.50
N MET A 464 20.90 -19.62 1.92
CA MET A 464 19.96 -18.58 2.37
C MET A 464 20.53 -17.69 3.49
N GLY A 465 21.30 -18.27 4.42
CA GLY A 465 22.02 -17.51 5.44
C GLY A 465 23.04 -16.52 4.87
N PHE A 466 23.88 -16.96 3.92
CA PHE A 466 24.84 -16.08 3.24
C PHE A 466 24.18 -14.99 2.41
N TYR A 467 23.03 -15.29 1.78
CA TYR A 467 22.21 -14.28 1.11
C TYR A 467 21.84 -13.15 2.07
N LEU A 468 21.28 -13.49 3.24
CA LEU A 468 20.88 -12.50 4.25
C LEU A 468 22.07 -11.71 4.81
N ILE A 469 23.22 -12.34 5.03
CA ILE A 469 24.45 -11.64 5.41
C ILE A 469 24.84 -10.61 4.34
N GLY A 470 24.73 -10.97 3.06
CA GLY A 470 24.97 -10.05 1.95
C GLY A 470 24.06 -8.83 1.99
N ILE A 471 22.76 -9.03 2.20
CA ILE A 471 21.79 -7.92 2.33
C ILE A 471 22.09 -7.06 3.56
N GLY A 472 22.36 -7.67 4.71
CA GLY A 472 22.69 -6.95 5.96
C GLY A 472 23.97 -6.12 5.85
N PHE A 473 24.99 -6.65 5.16
CA PHE A 473 26.23 -5.93 4.88
C PHE A 473 26.00 -4.74 3.93
N THR A 474 25.21 -4.95 2.87
CA THR A 474 24.88 -3.89 1.92
C THR A 474 24.05 -2.77 2.57
N ASP A 475 23.08 -3.10 3.43
CA ASP A 475 22.34 -2.11 4.23
C ASP A 475 23.29 -1.28 5.10
N ALA A 476 24.22 -1.95 5.81
CA ALA A 476 25.21 -1.27 6.64
C ALA A 476 26.13 -0.35 5.81
N ARG A 477 26.52 -0.77 4.60
CA ARG A 477 27.40 -0.01 3.70
C ARG A 477 26.72 1.23 3.12
N PHE A 478 25.45 1.13 2.72
CA PHE A 478 24.74 2.22 2.04
C PHE A 478 23.86 3.07 2.96
N ARG A 479 24.01 2.91 4.27
CA ARG A 479 23.25 3.67 5.28
C ARG A 479 23.39 5.18 5.07
N ASN A 480 22.26 5.89 5.13
CA ASN A 480 22.09 7.32 4.87
C ASN A 480 22.45 7.81 3.45
N VAL A 481 22.90 6.93 2.55
CA VAL A 481 23.38 7.32 1.20
C VAL A 481 22.83 6.40 0.10
N TYR A 482 21.80 5.59 0.40
CA TYR A 482 21.28 4.59 -0.54
C TYR A 482 20.79 5.19 -1.85
N HIS A 483 20.12 6.34 -1.83
CA HIS A 483 19.61 6.99 -3.05
C HIS A 483 20.69 7.19 -4.13
N LYS A 484 21.90 7.61 -3.75
CA LYS A 484 23.01 7.85 -4.69
C LYS A 484 23.60 6.55 -5.25
N ASN A 485 23.51 5.46 -4.48
CA ASN A 485 24.19 4.20 -4.77
C ASN A 485 23.20 3.10 -5.22
N SER A 486 21.90 3.35 -5.17
CA SER A 486 20.85 2.38 -5.52
C SER A 486 21.00 1.85 -6.95
N GLY A 487 21.29 2.73 -7.92
CA GLY A 487 21.57 2.34 -9.29
C GLY A 487 22.81 1.44 -9.41
N THR A 488 23.90 1.77 -8.69
CA THR A 488 25.13 0.95 -8.68
C THR A 488 24.90 -0.41 -8.04
N TRP A 489 24.10 -0.48 -6.97
CA TRP A 489 23.75 -1.71 -6.29
C TRP A 489 22.91 -2.64 -7.16
N LEU A 490 21.80 -2.16 -7.70
CA LEU A 490 20.87 -2.96 -8.51
C LEU A 490 21.45 -3.37 -9.87
N GLN A 491 22.55 -2.76 -10.31
CA GLN A 491 23.25 -3.17 -11.54
C GLN A 491 24.51 -4.01 -11.26
N SER A 492 24.86 -4.19 -9.99
CA SER A 492 26.08 -4.88 -9.58
C SER A 492 26.02 -6.38 -9.83
N ILE A 493 27.21 -6.97 -9.99
CA ILE A 493 27.38 -8.42 -10.00
C ILE A 493 27.08 -9.00 -8.61
N GLU A 494 27.34 -8.24 -7.53
CA GLU A 494 27.06 -8.67 -6.16
C GLU A 494 25.57 -8.96 -5.95
N CYS A 495 24.68 -8.06 -6.37
CA CYS A 495 23.23 -8.25 -6.29
C CYS A 495 22.76 -9.48 -7.10
N ILE A 496 23.32 -9.69 -8.29
CA ILE A 496 23.01 -10.86 -9.12
C ILE A 496 23.47 -12.16 -8.45
N ALA A 497 24.68 -12.18 -7.89
CA ALA A 497 25.21 -13.35 -7.18
C ALA A 497 24.35 -13.69 -5.95
N LEU A 498 23.95 -12.69 -5.18
CA LEU A 498 23.03 -12.86 -4.04
C LEU A 498 21.67 -13.42 -4.49
N GLY A 499 21.11 -12.91 -5.58
CA GLY A 499 19.84 -13.40 -6.13
C GLY A 499 19.92 -14.87 -6.59
N ILE A 500 20.96 -15.25 -7.33
CA ILE A 500 21.21 -16.63 -7.76
C ILE A 500 21.34 -17.56 -6.54
N LEU A 501 22.07 -17.11 -5.53
CA LEU A 501 22.33 -17.86 -4.31
C LEU A 501 21.05 -18.10 -3.50
N ALA A 502 20.18 -17.09 -3.40
CA ALA A 502 18.88 -17.19 -2.73
C ALA A 502 17.90 -18.13 -3.47
N VAL A 503 17.79 -18.01 -4.80
CA VAL A 503 16.91 -18.88 -5.60
C VAL A 503 17.40 -20.32 -5.60
N THR A 504 18.71 -20.53 -5.76
CA THR A 504 19.29 -21.89 -5.69
C THR A 504 18.97 -22.52 -4.34
N SER A 505 19.14 -21.77 -3.24
CA SER A 505 18.81 -22.23 -1.90
C SER A 505 17.34 -22.63 -1.76
N SER A 506 16.41 -21.79 -2.18
CA SER A 506 14.98 -22.08 -2.06
C SER A 506 14.54 -23.28 -2.90
N GLU A 507 15.02 -23.38 -4.16
CA GLU A 507 14.65 -24.44 -5.09
C GLU A 507 15.29 -25.80 -4.73
N VAL A 508 16.58 -25.81 -4.39
CA VAL A 508 17.25 -27.06 -4.02
C VAL A 508 16.65 -27.62 -2.73
N SER A 509 16.33 -26.78 -1.74
CA SER A 509 15.71 -27.23 -0.50
C SER A 509 14.35 -27.91 -0.78
N ILE A 510 13.43 -27.28 -1.54
CA ILE A 510 12.11 -27.88 -1.81
C ILE A 510 12.17 -29.16 -2.67
N LEU A 511 13.11 -29.23 -3.61
CA LEU A 511 13.33 -30.43 -4.41
C LEU A 511 13.88 -31.59 -3.56
N ILE A 512 14.80 -31.31 -2.62
CA ILE A 512 15.28 -32.31 -1.64
C ILE A 512 14.14 -32.79 -0.75
N LEU A 513 13.26 -31.89 -0.30
CA LEU A 513 12.08 -32.26 0.50
C LEU A 513 11.11 -33.15 -0.29
N THR A 514 10.87 -32.81 -1.55
CA THR A 514 10.06 -33.64 -2.46
C THR A 514 10.67 -35.03 -2.62
N PHE A 515 11.98 -35.10 -2.86
CA PHE A 515 12.71 -36.36 -2.95
C PHE A 515 12.60 -37.19 -1.67
N MET A 516 12.82 -36.58 -0.50
CA MET A 516 12.64 -37.27 0.80
C MET A 516 11.21 -37.78 0.99
N SER A 517 10.21 -37.03 0.52
CA SER A 517 8.79 -37.42 0.61
C SER A 517 8.49 -38.66 -0.23
N ILE A 518 9.01 -38.69 -1.46
CA ILE A 518 8.86 -39.82 -2.39
C ILE A 518 9.58 -41.05 -1.84
N GLU A 519 10.85 -40.90 -1.43
CA GLU A 519 11.64 -42.01 -0.84
C GLU A 519 10.90 -42.64 0.35
N ARG A 520 10.38 -41.80 1.26
CA ARG A 520 9.65 -42.27 2.44
C ARG A 520 8.34 -42.95 2.09
N PHE A 521 7.60 -42.40 1.13
CA PHE A 521 6.38 -43.03 0.64
C PHE A 521 6.67 -44.44 0.12
N LEU A 522 7.65 -44.59 -0.79
CA LEU A 522 8.02 -45.88 -1.39
C LEU A 522 8.47 -46.91 -0.34
N LEU A 523 9.28 -46.50 0.64
CA LEU A 523 9.76 -47.38 1.71
C LEU A 523 8.65 -47.89 2.64
N ILE A 524 7.55 -47.13 2.80
CA ILE A 524 6.46 -47.48 3.74
C ILE A 524 5.30 -48.16 3.01
N SER A 525 5.09 -47.84 1.72
CA SER A 525 4.04 -48.45 0.91
C SER A 525 4.37 -49.88 0.44
N ASP A 526 5.65 -50.26 0.40
CA ASP A 526 6.10 -51.61 0.06
C ASP A 526 6.44 -52.44 1.33
N PRO A 527 5.56 -53.34 1.80
CA PRO A 527 5.79 -54.13 3.00
C PRO A 527 6.88 -55.20 2.86
N PHE A 528 7.34 -55.51 1.64
CA PHE A 528 8.34 -56.55 1.39
C PHE A 528 9.75 -55.99 1.18
N GLY A 529 9.95 -54.67 1.26
CA GLY A 529 11.27 -54.04 1.32
C GLY A 529 12.13 -54.21 0.06
N HIS A 530 11.52 -54.46 -1.10
CA HIS A 530 12.24 -54.64 -2.36
C HIS A 530 12.76 -53.31 -2.92
N HIS A 531 12.21 -52.18 -2.46
CA HIS A 531 12.56 -50.83 -2.90
C HIS A 531 13.43 -50.03 -1.91
N LYS A 532 14.48 -50.64 -1.33
CA LYS A 532 15.53 -49.84 -0.65
C LYS A 532 16.38 -49.14 -1.70
N MET A 533 16.32 -47.81 -1.75
CA MET A 533 17.13 -47.04 -2.70
C MET A 533 18.62 -47.18 -2.38
N ASP A 534 19.39 -47.59 -3.39
CA ASP A 534 20.85 -47.69 -3.28
C ASP A 534 21.47 -46.29 -3.13
N THR A 535 22.61 -46.21 -2.43
CA THR A 535 23.32 -44.96 -2.18
C THR A 535 23.76 -44.29 -3.48
N LYS A 536 24.03 -45.07 -4.53
CA LYS A 536 24.34 -44.55 -5.87
C LYS A 536 23.17 -43.76 -6.46
N ILE A 537 21.95 -44.29 -6.36
CA ILE A 537 20.73 -43.63 -6.86
C ILE A 537 20.53 -42.30 -6.11
N ILE A 538 20.70 -42.30 -4.78
CA ILE A 538 20.59 -41.09 -3.96
C ILE A 538 21.60 -40.02 -4.40
N ILE A 539 22.87 -40.40 -4.60
CA ILE A 539 23.91 -39.46 -5.08
C ILE A 539 23.54 -38.89 -6.45
N THR A 540 23.13 -39.74 -7.40
CA THR A 540 22.73 -39.29 -8.74
C THR A 540 21.52 -38.36 -8.68
N SER A 541 20.49 -38.69 -7.89
CA SER A 541 19.33 -37.84 -7.69
C SER A 541 19.70 -36.48 -7.09
N LEU A 542 20.59 -36.45 -6.10
CA LEU A 542 21.05 -35.18 -5.50
C LEU A 542 21.81 -34.31 -6.51
N ILE A 543 22.66 -34.90 -7.36
CA ILE A 543 23.35 -34.16 -8.43
C ILE A 543 22.33 -33.55 -9.39
N VAL A 544 21.32 -34.32 -9.81
CA VAL A 544 20.25 -33.83 -10.69
C VAL A 544 19.47 -32.69 -10.03
N ILE A 545 19.13 -32.81 -8.74
CA ILE A 545 18.42 -31.76 -7.99
C ILE A 545 19.24 -30.47 -7.94
N TRP A 546 20.54 -30.55 -7.63
CA TRP A 546 21.43 -29.38 -7.64
C TRP A 546 21.54 -28.74 -9.03
N MET A 547 21.65 -29.55 -10.08
CA MET A 547 21.66 -29.07 -11.45
C MET A 547 20.35 -28.35 -11.81
N LEU A 548 19.19 -28.92 -11.50
CA LEU A 548 17.90 -28.31 -11.78
C LEU A 548 17.70 -26.99 -11.01
N GLY A 549 17.96 -26.98 -9.70
CA GLY A 549 17.78 -25.79 -8.87
C GLY A 549 18.71 -24.64 -9.28
N THR A 550 19.97 -24.94 -9.61
CA THR A 550 20.92 -23.93 -10.11
C THR A 550 20.55 -23.43 -11.52
N MET A 551 20.04 -24.29 -12.40
CA MET A 551 19.58 -23.88 -13.73
C MET A 551 18.39 -22.92 -13.65
N ILE A 552 17.42 -23.18 -12.78
CA ILE A 552 16.28 -22.28 -12.54
C ILE A 552 16.75 -20.89 -12.09
N ALA A 553 17.85 -20.82 -11.32
CA ALA A 553 18.45 -19.57 -10.87
C ALA A 553 19.26 -18.84 -11.96
N ILE A 554 20.04 -19.58 -12.77
CA ILE A 554 21.02 -19.00 -13.71
C ILE A 554 20.40 -18.61 -15.06
N ILE A 555 19.46 -19.39 -15.60
CA ILE A 555 18.86 -19.14 -16.92
C ILE A 555 18.34 -17.69 -17.06
N PRO A 556 17.58 -17.13 -16.11
CA PRO A 556 17.11 -15.75 -16.20
C PRO A 556 18.24 -14.72 -16.14
N ALA A 557 19.32 -14.98 -15.40
CA ALA A 557 20.47 -14.09 -15.31
C ALA A 557 21.21 -13.98 -16.66
N ILE A 558 21.30 -15.08 -17.40
CA ILE A 558 21.93 -15.13 -18.72
C ILE A 558 21.02 -14.53 -19.79
N MET A 559 19.75 -14.98 -19.87
CA MET A 559 18.82 -14.54 -20.91
C MET A 559 18.52 -13.03 -20.86
N PHE A 560 18.57 -12.43 -19.66
CA PHE A 560 18.21 -11.02 -19.44
C PHE A 560 19.43 -10.18 -18.97
N GLN A 561 20.61 -10.47 -19.52
CA GLN A 561 21.86 -9.80 -19.15
C GLN A 561 21.82 -8.28 -19.38
N SER A 562 21.13 -7.82 -20.43
CA SER A 562 20.95 -6.40 -20.77
C SER A 562 20.12 -5.62 -19.74
N THR A 563 19.26 -6.32 -19.00
CA THR A 563 18.35 -5.69 -18.04
C THR A 563 18.63 -6.07 -16.60
N LYS A 564 19.69 -6.86 -16.34
CA LYS A 564 20.16 -7.23 -14.99
C LYS A 564 19.01 -7.73 -14.11
N PHE A 565 18.45 -8.88 -14.53
CA PHE A 565 17.24 -9.52 -14.02
C PHE A 565 17.00 -9.43 -12.50
N TYR A 566 17.98 -9.85 -11.71
CA TYR A 566 17.88 -9.92 -10.24
C TYR A 566 17.97 -8.56 -9.54
N GLY A 567 18.36 -7.49 -10.24
CA GLY A 567 18.50 -6.17 -9.63
C GLY A 567 17.47 -5.17 -10.12
N VAL A 568 17.52 -4.79 -11.40
CA VAL A 568 16.71 -3.65 -11.93
C VAL A 568 15.21 -3.85 -11.78
N TYR A 569 14.73 -5.09 -11.84
CA TYR A 569 13.31 -5.41 -11.67
C TYR A 569 12.96 -5.82 -10.24
N SER A 570 13.94 -6.25 -9.44
CA SER A 570 13.72 -6.67 -8.07
C SER A 570 13.63 -5.45 -7.15
N SER A 571 13.09 -5.66 -5.96
CA SER A 571 13.29 -4.73 -4.86
C SER A 571 14.78 -4.64 -4.48
N GLY A 572 15.13 -3.71 -3.58
CA GLY A 572 16.49 -3.59 -3.04
C GLY A 572 17.13 -4.90 -2.54
N THR A 573 16.33 -5.95 -2.28
CA THR A 573 16.73 -7.27 -1.76
C THR A 573 17.25 -8.27 -2.80
N CYS A 574 17.20 -7.96 -4.10
CA CYS A 574 17.72 -8.81 -5.17
C CYS A 574 17.04 -10.19 -5.32
N PHE A 575 15.83 -10.38 -4.77
CA PHE A 575 15.05 -11.62 -4.86
C PHE A 575 13.93 -11.52 -5.93
N PRO A 576 13.66 -12.55 -6.76
CA PRO A 576 12.81 -12.42 -7.96
C PRO A 576 11.30 -12.59 -7.69
N LEU A 577 10.76 -11.89 -6.69
CA LEU A 577 9.30 -11.86 -6.40
C LEU A 577 8.65 -10.57 -6.94
N PHE A 578 8.63 -10.42 -8.26
CA PHE A 578 8.21 -9.18 -8.93
C PHE A 578 6.71 -8.90 -8.79
N ILE A 579 6.32 -7.81 -8.12
CA ILE A 579 4.92 -7.44 -7.87
C ILE A 579 4.36 -6.45 -8.90
N GLU A 580 5.12 -5.43 -9.32
CA GLU A 580 4.49 -4.22 -9.88
C GLU A 580 4.45 -4.09 -11.42
N GLU A 581 5.21 -4.90 -12.17
CA GLU A 581 5.24 -4.80 -13.66
C GLU A 581 4.52 -5.98 -14.31
N ILE A 582 3.20 -5.91 -14.33
CA ILE A 582 2.33 -6.83 -15.06
C ILE A 582 2.81 -6.90 -16.52
N TYR A 583 2.98 -8.12 -17.04
CA TYR A 583 3.43 -8.43 -18.40
C TYR A 583 4.92 -8.19 -18.73
N SER A 584 5.76 -7.80 -17.76
CA SER A 584 7.21 -7.87 -17.96
C SER A 584 7.69 -9.33 -18.04
N THR A 585 8.80 -9.60 -18.73
CA THR A 585 9.40 -10.94 -18.77
C THR A 585 9.80 -11.44 -17.37
N ALA A 586 10.22 -10.52 -16.49
CA ALA A 586 10.48 -10.78 -15.08
C ALA A 586 9.22 -11.26 -14.34
N TRP A 587 8.07 -10.63 -14.59
CA TRP A 587 6.80 -11.03 -13.99
C TRP A 587 6.36 -12.43 -14.42
N ILE A 588 6.55 -12.79 -15.69
CA ILE A 588 6.26 -14.14 -16.20
C ILE A 588 7.13 -15.17 -15.46
N TYR A 589 8.43 -14.90 -15.31
CA TYR A 589 9.32 -15.78 -14.55
C TYR A 589 8.86 -15.94 -13.09
N SER A 590 8.50 -14.85 -12.39
CA SER A 590 8.00 -14.96 -11.01
C SER A 590 6.75 -15.82 -10.89
N ILE A 591 5.86 -15.83 -11.90
CA ILE A 591 4.72 -16.73 -11.94
C ILE A 591 5.15 -18.18 -12.13
N VAL A 592 6.05 -18.44 -13.08
CA VAL A 592 6.56 -19.80 -13.33
C VAL A 592 7.27 -20.34 -12.08
N PHE A 593 8.13 -19.53 -11.47
CA PHE A 593 8.85 -19.84 -10.23
C PHE A 593 7.89 -20.20 -9.08
N LEU A 594 6.89 -19.36 -8.81
CA LEU A 594 5.89 -19.64 -7.78
C LEU A 594 4.99 -20.84 -8.14
N GLY A 595 4.69 -21.03 -9.42
CA GLY A 595 3.91 -22.16 -9.92
C GLY A 595 4.60 -23.50 -9.72
N ILE A 596 5.90 -23.60 -10.03
CA ILE A 596 6.71 -24.80 -9.78
C ILE A 596 6.70 -25.13 -8.29
N ASN A 597 6.97 -24.14 -7.43
CA ASN A 597 6.94 -24.32 -5.98
C ASN A 597 5.57 -24.78 -5.47
N LEU A 598 4.48 -24.19 -5.96
CA LEU A 598 3.12 -24.60 -5.60
C LEU A 598 2.83 -26.06 -5.98
N ILE A 599 3.23 -26.48 -7.19
CA ILE A 599 3.05 -27.87 -7.65
C ILE A 599 3.83 -28.84 -6.77
N LEU A 600 5.09 -28.52 -6.43
CA LEU A 600 5.91 -29.35 -5.54
C LEU A 600 5.31 -29.44 -4.14
N LEU A 601 4.81 -28.33 -3.57
CA LEU A 601 4.14 -28.34 -2.26
C LEU A 601 2.87 -29.19 -2.27
N ILE A 602 2.05 -29.11 -3.32
CA ILE A 602 0.85 -29.95 -3.48
C ILE A 602 1.26 -31.43 -3.58
N LEU A 603 2.30 -31.75 -4.35
CA LEU A 603 2.83 -33.12 -4.46
C LEU A 603 3.30 -33.65 -3.09
N ILE A 604 4.10 -32.88 -2.37
CA ILE A 604 4.54 -33.24 -1.01
C ILE A 604 3.33 -33.47 -0.10
N ALA A 605 2.38 -32.52 -0.06
CA ALA A 605 1.21 -32.61 0.80
C ALA A 605 0.34 -33.83 0.50
N THR A 606 0.13 -34.14 -0.79
CA THR A 606 -0.65 -35.31 -1.22
C THR A 606 0.05 -36.62 -0.86
N LEU A 607 1.35 -36.76 -1.14
CA LEU A 607 2.13 -37.95 -0.78
C LEU A 607 2.10 -38.22 0.74
N TYR A 608 2.26 -37.18 1.57
CA TYR A 608 2.18 -37.35 3.02
C TYR A 608 0.77 -37.62 3.53
N THR A 609 -0.26 -37.03 2.93
CA THR A 609 -1.65 -37.34 3.29
C THR A 609 -1.95 -38.82 3.01
N ILE A 610 -1.53 -39.33 1.85
CA ILE A 610 -1.65 -40.75 1.50
C ILE A 610 -0.83 -41.61 2.47
N LEU A 611 0.39 -41.21 2.81
CA LEU A 611 1.24 -41.92 3.77
C LEU A 611 0.57 -42.03 5.15
N LEU A 612 0.09 -40.91 5.71
CA LEU A 612 -0.57 -40.88 7.01
C LEU A 612 -1.87 -41.70 7.00
N PHE A 613 -2.62 -41.66 5.90
CA PHE A 613 -3.82 -42.48 5.72
C PHE A 613 -3.48 -43.97 5.64
N SER A 614 -2.43 -44.34 4.91
CA SER A 614 -1.93 -45.71 4.83
C SER A 614 -1.53 -46.24 6.20
N ILE A 615 -0.78 -45.44 6.98
CA ILE A 615 -0.38 -45.76 8.36
C ILE A 615 -1.61 -45.90 9.27
N TYR A 616 -2.57 -44.98 9.17
CA TYR A 616 -3.81 -45.05 9.96
C TYR A 616 -4.60 -46.33 9.67
N ARG A 617 -4.69 -46.73 8.40
CA ARG A 617 -5.38 -47.95 7.97
C ARG A 617 -4.64 -49.23 8.41
N THR A 618 -3.32 -49.28 8.22
CA THR A 618 -2.49 -50.46 8.59
C THR A 618 -2.35 -50.64 10.10
N ARG A 619 -2.42 -49.58 10.90
CA ARG A 619 -2.40 -49.66 12.37
C ARG A 619 -3.60 -50.41 12.97
N ARG A 620 -4.71 -50.53 12.22
CA ARG A 620 -5.85 -51.39 12.61
C ARG A 620 -5.63 -52.86 12.26
N ALA A 621 -4.67 -53.18 11.39
CA ALA A 621 -4.45 -54.53 10.87
C ALA A 621 -3.17 -55.21 11.40
N THR A 622 -2.13 -54.44 11.77
CA THR A 622 -0.85 -54.96 12.31
C THR A 622 -0.22 -54.01 13.34
N SER A 623 0.58 -54.56 14.26
CA SER A 623 1.37 -53.77 15.22
C SER A 623 2.60 -53.14 14.56
N LEU A 624 2.39 -52.03 13.83
CA LEU A 624 3.49 -51.22 13.30
C LEU A 624 4.42 -50.73 14.42
N ASN A 625 5.73 -50.72 14.15
CA ASN A 625 6.75 -50.23 15.07
C ASN A 625 6.50 -48.75 15.40
N TYR A 626 6.49 -48.42 16.69
CA TYR A 626 6.27 -47.05 17.20
C TYR A 626 7.27 -46.02 16.63
N PHE A 627 8.45 -46.48 16.21
CA PHE A 627 9.49 -45.67 15.58
C PHE A 627 9.03 -45.03 14.26
N ASP A 628 8.34 -45.78 13.40
CA ASP A 628 7.94 -45.31 12.06
C ASP A 628 6.83 -44.24 12.14
N CYS A 629 5.92 -44.37 13.11
CA CYS A 629 4.91 -43.34 13.42
C CYS A 629 5.54 -42.04 13.96
N GLU A 630 6.56 -42.12 14.82
CA GLU A 630 7.23 -40.94 15.36
C GLU A 630 8.02 -40.19 14.27
N VAL A 631 8.58 -40.93 13.31
CA VAL A 631 9.25 -40.38 12.13
C VAL A 631 8.25 -39.69 11.20
N ALA A 632 7.12 -40.33 10.86
CA ALA A 632 6.11 -39.77 9.95
C ALA A 632 5.49 -38.44 10.47
N ILE A 633 5.23 -38.34 11.78
CA ILE A 633 4.67 -37.10 12.37
C ILE A 633 5.68 -35.95 12.39
N ARG A 634 6.98 -36.23 12.56
CA ARG A 634 8.01 -35.18 12.43
C ARG A 634 8.01 -34.60 11.02
N PHE A 635 7.98 -35.47 10.01
CA PHE A 635 7.93 -35.07 8.61
C PHE A 635 6.64 -34.33 8.25
N PHE A 636 5.52 -34.60 8.92
CA PHE A 636 4.31 -33.78 8.76
C PHE A 636 4.53 -32.32 9.19
N PHE A 637 5.16 -32.08 10.35
CA PHE A 637 5.43 -30.71 10.81
C PHE A 637 6.40 -29.96 9.91
N ILE A 638 7.35 -30.66 9.32
CA ILE A 638 8.25 -30.16 8.28
C ILE A 638 7.47 -29.61 7.08
N VAL A 639 6.58 -30.43 6.50
CA VAL A 639 5.81 -30.04 5.32
C VAL A 639 4.89 -28.87 5.64
N LEU A 640 4.35 -28.87 6.86
CA LEU A 640 3.50 -27.80 7.34
C LEU A 640 4.27 -26.48 7.50
N THR A 641 5.53 -26.51 7.96
CA THR A 641 6.37 -25.30 8.04
C THR A 641 6.70 -24.74 6.67
N ASP A 642 7.01 -25.59 5.69
CA ASP A 642 7.24 -25.17 4.29
C ASP A 642 6.00 -24.50 3.68
N ILE A 643 4.83 -25.15 3.79
CA ILE A 643 3.56 -24.60 3.30
C ILE A 643 3.27 -23.25 3.95
N SER A 644 3.56 -23.11 5.25
CA SER A 644 3.30 -21.87 5.99
C SER A 644 4.22 -20.71 5.56
N CYS A 645 5.43 -21.00 5.10
CA CYS A 645 6.35 -19.97 4.60
C CYS A 645 5.99 -19.54 3.16
N TRP A 646 5.52 -20.48 2.33
CA TRP A 646 5.22 -20.20 0.92
C TRP A 646 3.80 -19.70 0.65
N ALA A 647 2.81 -20.13 1.45
CA ALA A 647 1.42 -19.75 1.24
C ALA A 647 1.18 -18.23 1.23
N PRO A 648 1.74 -17.41 2.16
CA PRO A 648 1.57 -15.97 2.13
C PRO A 648 2.11 -15.32 0.85
N ILE A 649 3.24 -15.81 0.33
CA ILE A 649 3.88 -15.29 -0.89
C ILE A 649 3.03 -15.59 -2.12
N ILE A 650 2.48 -16.81 -2.19
CA ILE A 650 1.60 -17.23 -3.29
C ILE A 650 0.27 -16.46 -3.25
N LEU A 651 -0.34 -16.31 -2.06
CA LEU A 651 -1.58 -15.52 -1.88
C LEU A 651 -1.40 -14.06 -2.27
N MET A 652 -0.29 -13.45 -1.84
CA MET A 652 0.05 -12.08 -2.21
C MET A 652 0.17 -11.93 -3.74
N LYS A 653 0.80 -12.88 -4.43
CA LYS A 653 0.87 -12.87 -5.90
C LYS A 653 -0.50 -13.01 -6.57
N LEU A 654 -1.40 -13.81 -6.00
CA LEU A 654 -2.78 -13.94 -6.48
C LEU A 654 -3.55 -12.63 -6.33
N PHE A 655 -3.41 -11.91 -5.21
CA PHE A 655 -4.05 -10.61 -5.02
C PHE A 655 -3.58 -9.56 -6.04
N VAL A 656 -2.28 -9.54 -6.35
CA VAL A 656 -1.70 -8.68 -7.39
C VAL A 656 -2.28 -9.01 -8.78
N LEU A 657 -2.57 -10.28 -9.07
CA LEU A 657 -3.25 -10.70 -10.31
C LEU A 657 -4.69 -10.20 -10.40
N TYR A 658 -5.35 -9.97 -9.25
CA TYR A 658 -6.69 -9.38 -9.17
C TYR A 658 -6.69 -7.84 -9.05
N ASP A 659 -5.55 -7.20 -9.34
CA ASP A 659 -5.37 -5.73 -9.31
C ASP A 659 -5.63 -5.11 -7.91
N ILE A 660 -5.35 -5.88 -6.85
CA ILE A 660 -5.41 -5.41 -5.47
C ILE A 660 -4.04 -4.82 -5.10
N GLU A 661 -3.99 -3.52 -4.80
CA GLU A 661 -2.76 -2.85 -4.33
C GLU A 661 -2.37 -3.34 -2.93
N ILE A 662 -1.12 -3.78 -2.78
CA ILE A 662 -0.54 -4.30 -1.53
C ILE A 662 0.60 -3.38 -1.11
N SER A 663 0.68 -3.06 0.19
CA SER A 663 1.80 -2.25 0.69
C SER A 663 3.14 -2.95 0.43
N GLY A 664 4.12 -2.18 -0.04
CA GLY A 664 5.50 -2.64 -0.19
C GLY A 664 6.09 -3.19 1.11
N ASP A 665 5.61 -2.75 2.28
CA ASP A 665 6.05 -3.24 3.58
C ASP A 665 5.76 -4.75 3.76
N VAL A 666 4.59 -5.23 3.30
CA VAL A 666 4.19 -6.65 3.38
C VAL A 666 5.26 -7.50 2.71
N TYR A 667 5.68 -7.04 1.54
CA TYR A 667 6.63 -7.73 0.71
C TYR A 667 8.03 -7.80 1.35
N SER A 668 8.46 -6.71 2.01
CA SER A 668 9.71 -6.64 2.78
C SER A 668 9.80 -7.72 3.84
N TYR A 669 8.74 -7.85 4.65
CA TYR A 669 8.67 -8.85 5.71
C TYR A 669 8.62 -10.28 5.16
N LEU A 670 7.92 -10.50 4.04
CA LEU A 670 7.87 -11.81 3.40
C LEU A 670 9.25 -12.27 2.93
N CYS A 671 10.02 -11.39 2.27
CA CYS A 671 11.36 -11.72 1.74
C CYS A 671 12.40 -11.90 2.84
N ILE A 672 12.41 -11.02 3.85
CA ILE A 672 13.47 -10.97 4.87
C ILE A 672 13.22 -11.92 6.04
N PHE A 673 11.95 -12.14 6.40
CA PHE A 673 11.60 -12.91 7.59
C PHE A 673 10.93 -14.24 7.25
N VAL A 674 9.88 -14.23 6.43
CA VAL A 674 9.05 -15.44 6.20
C VAL A 674 9.76 -16.46 5.31
N LEU A 675 10.34 -16.04 4.18
CA LEU A 675 11.02 -16.96 3.27
C LEU A 675 12.23 -17.67 3.94
N PRO A 676 13.12 -16.99 4.67
CA PRO A 676 14.27 -17.64 5.31
C PRO A 676 13.90 -18.44 6.56
N LEU A 677 12.67 -18.31 7.07
CA LEU A 677 12.21 -19.01 8.27
C LEU A 677 12.36 -20.53 8.12
N ASN A 678 12.06 -21.06 6.95
CA ASN A 678 12.20 -22.47 6.66
C ASN A 678 13.63 -22.99 6.92
N ALA A 679 14.63 -22.28 6.39
CA ALA A 679 16.05 -22.60 6.56
C ALA A 679 16.49 -22.57 8.04
N THR A 680 15.89 -21.70 8.86
CA THR A 680 16.17 -21.63 10.31
C THR A 680 15.50 -22.76 11.10
N THR A 681 14.32 -23.22 10.69
CA THR A 681 13.56 -24.25 11.40
C THR A 681 13.99 -25.66 11.06
N ASN A 682 14.54 -25.87 9.85
CA ASN A 682 14.97 -27.18 9.36
C ASN A 682 15.93 -27.92 10.32
N PRO A 683 17.04 -27.31 10.81
CA PRO A 683 17.92 -27.96 11.78
C PRO A 683 17.21 -28.57 13.00
N ILE A 684 16.22 -27.86 13.53
CA ILE A 684 15.46 -28.26 14.72
C ILE A 684 14.61 -29.49 14.39
N LEU A 685 13.89 -29.43 13.27
CA LEU A 685 12.93 -30.46 12.88
C LEU A 685 13.62 -31.77 12.47
N TYR A 686 14.72 -31.73 11.73
CA TYR A 686 15.39 -32.95 11.23
C TYR A 686 16.46 -33.53 12.15
N THR A 687 17.14 -32.70 12.95
CA THR A 687 18.33 -33.14 13.70
C THR A 687 18.05 -33.13 15.19
N TYR A 688 17.68 -31.98 15.75
CA TYR A 688 17.56 -31.83 17.20
C TYR A 688 16.29 -32.45 17.80
N SER A 689 15.25 -32.65 16.99
CA SER A 689 14.03 -33.33 17.45
C SER A 689 14.17 -34.85 17.59
N THR A 690 15.26 -35.46 17.09
CA THR A 690 15.44 -36.92 17.04
C THR A 690 15.84 -37.52 18.40
N PRO A 691 15.42 -38.76 18.75
CA PRO A 691 15.61 -39.32 20.09
C PRO A 691 17.09 -39.47 20.47
N LYS A 692 17.91 -39.97 19.53
CA LYS A 692 19.37 -40.15 19.68
C LYS A 692 20.06 -38.86 20.14
N TYR A 693 19.63 -37.72 19.60
CA TYR A 693 20.24 -36.41 19.88
C TYR A 693 19.59 -35.71 21.07
N ARG A 694 18.28 -35.85 21.23
CA ARG A 694 17.56 -35.35 22.41
C ARG A 694 18.18 -35.89 23.70
N ASP A 695 18.47 -37.20 23.73
CA ASP A 695 19.02 -37.85 24.91
C ASP A 695 20.50 -37.46 25.14
N LYS A 696 21.26 -37.18 24.08
CA LYS A 696 22.62 -36.61 24.16
C LYS A 696 22.60 -35.18 24.72
N ILE A 697 21.70 -34.32 24.26
CA ILE A 697 21.52 -32.96 24.79
C ILE A 697 21.08 -32.99 26.26
N PHE A 698 20.07 -33.81 26.59
CA PHE A 698 19.65 -33.97 27.98
C PHE A 698 20.77 -34.54 28.85
N SER A 699 21.65 -35.40 28.33
CA SER A 699 22.81 -35.89 29.08
C SER A 699 23.82 -34.78 29.38
N ILE A 700 24.03 -33.83 28.46
CA ILE A 700 24.88 -32.65 28.66
C ILE A 700 24.30 -31.73 29.74
N PHE A 701 22.99 -31.43 29.66
CA PHE A 701 22.30 -30.65 30.69
C PHE A 701 22.29 -31.35 32.06
N LYS A 702 22.20 -32.69 32.09
CA LYS A 702 22.30 -33.48 33.32
C LYS A 702 23.74 -33.48 33.87
N LYS A 703 24.75 -33.42 33.01
CA LYS A 703 26.17 -33.30 33.37
C LYS A 703 26.48 -31.91 33.94
N GLN A 704 25.95 -30.84 33.33
CA GLN A 704 26.02 -29.47 33.87
C GLN A 704 25.32 -29.35 35.22
N ARG A 705 24.10 -29.89 35.38
CA ARG A 705 23.45 -29.95 36.70
C ARG A 705 24.23 -30.76 37.74
N LYS A 706 24.97 -31.81 37.34
CA LYS A 706 25.85 -32.55 38.25
C LYS A 706 27.12 -31.76 38.61
N ILE A 707 27.64 -30.94 37.70
CA ILE A 707 28.78 -30.06 37.95
C ILE A 707 28.37 -28.92 38.90
N ASP A 708 27.18 -28.33 38.73
CA ASP A 708 26.64 -27.30 39.65
C ASP A 708 26.30 -27.84 41.05
N VAL A 709 25.97 -29.13 41.17
CA VAL A 709 25.74 -29.78 42.48
C VAL A 709 27.08 -30.14 43.16
N ASN A 710 28.11 -30.52 42.40
CA ASN A 710 29.43 -30.81 42.96
C ASN A 710 30.23 -29.55 43.31
N SER A 711 30.05 -28.43 42.60
CA SER A 711 30.67 -27.14 42.98
C SER A 711 30.09 -26.60 44.29
N ASN A 712 28.81 -26.86 44.58
CA ASN A 712 28.18 -26.51 45.85
C ASN A 712 28.57 -27.42 47.04
N GLN A 713 29.17 -28.60 46.79
CA GLN A 713 29.72 -29.45 47.87
C GLN A 713 31.17 -29.10 48.23
N ILE A 714 31.94 -28.47 47.33
CA ILE A 714 33.34 -28.09 47.59
C ILE A 714 33.44 -26.77 48.38
N ILE A 715 32.38 -25.97 48.47
CA ILE A 715 32.36 -24.68 49.19
C ILE A 715 32.00 -24.83 50.69
N THR A 716 31.77 -26.04 51.20
CA THR A 716 31.38 -26.25 52.63
C THR A 716 32.47 -26.85 53.52
N ALA A 717 33.72 -26.86 53.06
CA ALA A 717 34.86 -27.31 53.86
C ALA A 717 35.89 -26.18 54.02
N ASP A 718 35.46 -25.04 54.57
CA ASP A 718 36.33 -24.31 55.49
C ASP A 718 35.54 -23.32 56.34
N ASP A 719 36.01 -23.22 57.57
CA ASP A 719 35.76 -22.21 58.58
C ASP A 719 34.61 -22.33 59.60
N SER A 720 35.01 -22.00 60.82
CA SER A 720 34.44 -22.41 62.08
C SER A 720 33.96 -21.21 62.91
N GLN A 721 33.02 -21.50 63.81
CA GLN A 721 32.67 -20.70 64.99
C GLN A 721 31.95 -19.36 64.79
N THR A 722 30.63 -19.39 64.96
CA THR A 722 29.97 -18.48 65.92
C THR A 722 28.76 -19.16 66.54
N LYS A 723 28.83 -19.38 67.86
CA LYS A 723 27.73 -19.86 68.70
C LYS A 723 26.69 -18.75 68.86
N VAL A 724 25.43 -19.03 68.52
CA VAL A 724 24.28 -18.59 69.33
C VAL A 724 23.29 -19.75 69.41
N SER A 725 23.15 -20.28 70.62
CA SER A 725 22.18 -21.29 71.02
C SER A 725 20.83 -20.63 71.33
N LEU A 726 19.73 -21.19 70.83
CA LEU A 726 18.46 -21.23 71.56
C LEU A 726 17.65 -22.45 71.13
N LEU A 727 17.33 -23.25 72.16
CA LEU A 727 16.63 -24.51 72.19
C LEU A 727 15.12 -24.35 71.97
N LEU A 728 14.48 -25.53 71.85
CA LEU A 728 13.05 -25.87 71.95
C LEU A 728 12.33 -25.91 70.59
N SER A 729 11.49 -26.90 70.24
CA SER A 729 11.17 -28.26 70.70
C SER A 729 10.02 -28.72 69.80
N ASN A 730 10.08 -29.96 69.31
CA ASN A 730 8.95 -30.86 68.98
C ASN A 730 7.51 -30.31 68.95
N SER A 731 6.79 -30.52 67.84
CA SER A 731 5.54 -31.31 67.90
C SER A 731 5.19 -31.97 66.55
N LYS A 732 5.04 -33.29 66.61
CA LYS A 732 4.38 -34.18 65.65
C LYS A 732 2.87 -33.86 65.50
N ASN A 733 2.27 -34.52 64.50
CA ASN A 733 0.84 -34.75 64.21
C ASN A 733 0.21 -33.78 63.19
N SER A 734 -0.61 -34.20 62.21
CA SER A 734 -1.10 -35.53 61.81
C SER A 734 -1.86 -35.41 60.47
N SER A 735 -1.64 -36.38 59.58
CA SER A 735 -2.60 -37.12 58.74
C SER A 735 -3.95 -36.53 58.23
N LYS A 736 -4.30 -37.02 57.02
CA LYS A 736 -5.60 -37.07 56.29
C LYS A 736 -5.86 -35.85 55.39
N TRP A 737 -6.09 -35.98 54.09
CA TRP A 737 -7.09 -36.84 53.43
C TRP A 737 -6.66 -37.33 52.03
N LYS A 738 -6.96 -38.60 51.76
CA LYS A 738 -7.07 -39.24 50.43
C LYS A 738 -8.53 -39.13 49.95
N LEU A 739 -8.70 -39.33 48.63
CA LEU A 739 -9.92 -39.68 47.87
C LEU A 739 -10.83 -38.53 47.43
N PHE A 740 -10.95 -38.33 46.12
CA PHE A 740 -12.06 -38.92 45.35
C PHE A 740 -11.65 -39.15 43.88
N LYS A 741 -12.13 -40.27 43.36
CA LYS A 741 -11.91 -40.83 42.02
C LYS A 741 -13.30 -40.96 41.39
N LYS A 742 -13.50 -40.45 40.18
CA LYS A 742 -14.30 -41.12 39.14
C LYS A 742 -13.87 -40.63 37.78
#